data_AF-A0AAD6UL01-F1
#
_entry.id   AF-A0AAD6UL01-F1
#
_cell.length_a   1.000
_cell.length_b   1.000
_cell.length_c   1.000
_cell.angle_alpha   90.00
_cell.angle_beta   90.00
_cell.angle_gamma   90.00
#
_symmetry.space_group_name_H-M   'P 1'
#
loop_
_entity.id
_entity.type
_entity.pdbx_description
1 polymer ?
#
loop_
_entity_poly.entity_id
_entity_poly.type
_entity_poly.pdbx_seq_one_letter_code
_entity_poly.pdbx_strand_id
1 'polypeptide(L)'
;MAVGVVKQSLLEQEHDTVDVEVRYIVIFPKAGSLLTLPNAGSANAMGNSSNARQGFVIKLRPTEERSTSSEPPFGLNSSAVDYNVPHRWRHMKHACGVNPDSSYLVDQPESTRGLAWTVWSILKVYDEARKIKTAQDQYCTKALAGDWTGLGEFPSELASEALVDVLRGQVKVQDSSDALALVDLDAFVRMSNGFQFPIASFNHAHESYLFPEVLKQKPPASAIFTSSARYKREAYRHSEFAARILADNELKVVMKIEVFGGPVIGKRPGMDLRVSDRRPIMLLLFSLLVSLAVVAGARVTLAPKKFDTIPLGQIHPAGWLANQLRVQTEGLAGHEHEFYRWVKDTDWVGGSAAYSYLEEAGSYWFNAMVPNGVLVDAPPINAKTREFLDYVLDTQDESGWLGPEVGTDKRRVLWGRYPFMLGAIQMTEVYPEVTSRVVNALHRFVVLANKMLKAGNGTEMWAATRWEDFVIVLQWLYDNHPNGQEALLLDTMKESKWSGIPWELVFSEKFFPKVEAEKLKNPFPELSWHGVNMAEGLKALPATYRFTHNQSDLDVASKGWDMLFKYHGRPSGAFAADEYLAGLEAARGTELCLVVEAMFSGSYLYQVTADLKFADQVERMAYNALPAMLTGDMWARQYLQQQNQIASKNMTPNPFPEDGPYSNVFGLEPNYPCCTVNFPQGWPKFITNAFLVTPDKQSLVHLYLGPFSTSVVLAPDNAVTASVETLYPFGDVLTTTISSTKPFTYLVRIPSWVTGGTISVNGGPVKAVAPAETGLHAVVVRAGTTTVVLNLPSEIRIESRPHGSVALHRGPLNYAFDIPRTEKQLAAHPLEPRAVDMQFMPAGAWQYAIDPATLAFNNKPPASGVLPSPIYDAGLPPVTIKVSACPIDWPVAGDTFAAPPPENAACLGRFRNITLWPFGAAKLRISEFPVAKLPELAFVAQEPKSIQKKIHRRRGPDSCPGPARRVGMC
;
A
#
# COMPACT_ATOMS: atom_id res chain seq x y z
N MET A 1 -15.98 -25.66 -18.04
CA MET A 1 -17.01 -25.89 -17.00
C MET A 1 -18.01 -24.73 -16.82
N ALA A 2 -17.78 -23.51 -17.32
CA ALA A 2 -18.74 -22.39 -17.18
C ALA A 2 -19.92 -22.38 -18.19
N VAL A 3 -19.92 -23.24 -19.22
CA VAL A 3 -21.03 -23.34 -20.20
C VAL A 3 -22.20 -24.19 -19.69
N GLY A 4 -21.97 -25.08 -18.71
CA GLY A 4 -23.01 -25.93 -18.14
C GLY A 4 -23.89 -25.23 -17.09
N VAL A 5 -23.35 -24.24 -16.37
CA VAL A 5 -24.02 -23.63 -15.22
C VAL A 5 -25.10 -22.61 -15.64
N VAL A 6 -24.95 -21.95 -16.79
CA VAL A 6 -25.94 -20.98 -17.29
C VAL A 6 -27.14 -21.66 -17.98
N LYS A 7 -26.96 -22.88 -18.51
CA LYS A 7 -28.07 -23.67 -19.05
C LYS A 7 -29.01 -24.18 -17.96
N GLN A 8 -28.48 -24.37 -16.74
CA GLN A 8 -29.22 -24.95 -15.62
C GLN A 8 -30.08 -23.91 -14.87
N SER A 9 -29.65 -22.64 -14.78
CA SER A 9 -30.46 -21.59 -14.11
C SER A 9 -31.63 -21.07 -14.96
N LEU A 10 -31.65 -21.34 -16.27
CA LEU A 10 -32.74 -20.95 -17.18
C LEU A 10 -33.74 -22.10 -17.44
N LEU A 11 -33.41 -23.33 -17.03
CA LEU A 11 -34.29 -24.51 -17.16
C LEU A 11 -35.07 -24.82 -15.86
N GLU A 12 -34.73 -24.19 -14.73
CA GLU A 12 -35.42 -24.40 -13.43
C GLU A 12 -36.62 -23.46 -13.19
N GLN A 13 -37.02 -22.67 -14.18
CA GLN A 13 -38.28 -21.89 -14.19
C GLN A 13 -39.15 -22.29 -15.39
N GLU A 14 -39.56 -23.56 -15.46
CA GLU A 14 -40.72 -23.94 -16.27
C GLU A 14 -42.00 -23.50 -15.55
N HIS A 15 -42.52 -22.33 -15.91
CA HIS A 15 -43.94 -22.10 -16.11
C HIS A 15 -44.10 -20.86 -17.00
N ASP A 16 -44.65 -21.08 -18.19
CA ASP A 16 -45.02 -20.13 -19.25
C ASP A 16 -43.88 -19.39 -19.98
N THR A 17 -43.24 -20.08 -20.92
CA THR A 17 -42.42 -19.47 -21.97
C THR A 17 -43.26 -18.69 -22.98
N VAL A 18 -43.05 -17.36 -23.05
CA VAL A 18 -43.32 -16.55 -24.25
C VAL A 18 -41.97 -16.26 -24.91
N ASP A 19 -41.78 -16.77 -26.14
CA ASP A 19 -40.60 -16.56 -26.98
C ASP A 19 -40.19 -15.08 -27.03
N VAL A 20 -39.09 -14.73 -26.36
CA VAL A 20 -38.35 -13.48 -26.64
C VAL A 20 -37.29 -13.83 -27.66
N GLU A 21 -37.40 -13.30 -28.88
CA GLU A 21 -36.33 -13.40 -29.88
C GLU A 21 -35.15 -12.50 -29.43
N VAL A 22 -34.32 -13.00 -28.52
CA VAL A 22 -33.08 -12.34 -28.07
C VAL A 22 -32.08 -12.40 -29.23
N ARG A 23 -32.11 -11.41 -30.12
CA ARG A 23 -31.22 -11.39 -31.30
C ARG A 23 -29.73 -11.20 -30.98
N TYR A 24 -29.35 -10.82 -29.74
CA TYR A 24 -27.93 -10.66 -29.33
C TYR A 24 -27.71 -10.94 -27.83
N ILE A 25 -27.02 -12.04 -27.50
CA ILE A 25 -26.43 -12.29 -26.17
C ILE A 25 -24.91 -12.02 -26.28
N VAL A 26 -24.40 -11.01 -25.57
CA VAL A 26 -22.95 -10.76 -25.51
C VAL A 26 -22.36 -11.50 -24.31
N ILE A 27 -21.78 -12.68 -24.58
CA ILE A 27 -21.03 -13.48 -23.61
C ILE A 27 -19.55 -13.12 -23.74
N PHE A 28 -18.95 -12.57 -22.69
CA PHE A 28 -17.49 -12.49 -22.59
C PHE A 28 -17.00 -13.81 -21.96
N PRO A 29 -16.65 -14.81 -22.78
CA PRO A 29 -15.33 -14.82 -23.40
C PRO A 29 -15.40 -15.13 -24.91
N LYS A 30 -14.75 -14.29 -25.74
CA LYS A 30 -14.68 -14.43 -27.21
C LYS A 30 -16.04 -14.61 -27.92
N ALA A 31 -16.91 -13.59 -27.97
CA ALA A 31 -17.90 -13.42 -29.06
C ALA A 31 -18.64 -12.07 -28.99
N GLY A 32 -18.70 -11.34 -30.12
CA GLY A 32 -19.61 -10.20 -30.32
C GLY A 32 -18.95 -8.82 -30.33
N SER A 33 -19.40 -7.93 -31.21
CA SER A 33 -18.77 -6.66 -31.60
C SER A 33 -18.44 -5.71 -30.43
N LEU A 34 -17.18 -5.32 -30.32
CA LEU A 34 -16.60 -4.38 -29.36
C LEU A 34 -16.46 -2.99 -30.01
N LEU A 35 -17.21 -1.96 -29.59
CA LEU A 35 -16.80 -0.58 -29.94
C LEU A 35 -15.55 -0.24 -29.11
N THR A 36 -14.41 -0.13 -29.76
CA THR A 36 -13.15 0.23 -29.09
C THR A 36 -12.82 1.67 -29.48
N LEU A 37 -12.84 2.56 -28.48
CA LEU A 37 -12.41 3.95 -28.64
C LEU A 37 -10.95 4.03 -28.20
N PRO A 38 -10.01 4.44 -29.07
CA PRO A 38 -8.65 4.74 -28.63
C PRO A 38 -8.72 5.93 -27.67
N ASN A 39 -8.30 5.73 -26.41
CA ASN A 39 -8.05 6.73 -25.37
C ASN A 39 -8.87 8.04 -25.44
N ALA A 40 -10.07 8.04 -24.85
CA ALA A 40 -10.83 9.28 -24.68
C ALA A 40 -12.00 9.18 -23.69
N GLY A 41 -12.02 10.06 -22.69
CA GLY A 41 -12.83 9.96 -21.47
C GLY A 41 -14.36 9.92 -21.66
N SER A 42 -15.01 9.19 -20.75
CA SER A 42 -16.45 9.18 -20.47
C SER A 42 -16.97 10.49 -19.84
N ALA A 43 -16.12 11.51 -19.79
CA ALA A 43 -16.23 12.60 -18.84
C ALA A 43 -16.58 13.95 -19.51
N ASN A 44 -16.58 14.08 -20.84
CA ASN A 44 -16.84 15.38 -21.49
C ASN A 44 -18.20 15.38 -22.19
N ALA A 45 -19.03 16.41 -21.95
CA ALA A 45 -20.32 16.61 -22.64
C ALA A 45 -20.16 16.49 -24.16
N MET A 46 -19.17 17.20 -24.68
CA MET A 46 -18.40 16.97 -25.91
C MET A 46 -17.10 17.75 -25.71
N GLY A 47 -15.94 17.24 -26.17
CA GLY A 47 -14.66 17.94 -25.96
C GLY A 47 -14.74 19.41 -26.40
N ASN A 48 -14.22 20.32 -25.58
CA ASN A 48 -14.12 21.76 -25.81
C ASN A 48 -13.93 22.09 -27.31
N SER A 49 -14.98 22.60 -27.97
CA SER A 49 -15.10 23.20 -29.31
C SER A 49 -14.07 22.87 -30.42
N SER A 50 -13.47 21.67 -30.43
CA SER A 50 -12.45 21.30 -31.41
C SER A 50 -12.17 19.79 -31.51
N ASN A 51 -12.82 18.94 -30.70
CA ASN A 51 -12.51 17.50 -30.68
C ASN A 51 -13.76 16.63 -30.45
N ALA A 52 -14.59 16.47 -31.48
CA ALA A 52 -15.52 15.35 -31.56
C ALA A 52 -14.70 14.06 -31.76
N ARG A 53 -14.71 13.15 -30.77
CA ARG A 53 -13.82 11.97 -30.79
C ARG A 53 -14.51 10.78 -31.48
N GLN A 54 -13.90 10.32 -32.58
CA GLN A 54 -14.40 9.20 -33.39
C GLN A 54 -14.09 7.86 -32.73
N GLY A 55 -15.00 6.89 -32.90
CA GLY A 55 -14.83 5.52 -32.44
C GLY A 55 -14.88 4.50 -33.57
N PHE A 56 -14.32 3.32 -33.31
CA PHE A 56 -14.30 2.22 -34.26
C PHE A 56 -15.01 1.01 -33.67
N VAL A 57 -15.88 0.38 -34.46
CA VAL A 57 -16.48 -0.91 -34.09
C VAL A 57 -15.51 -2.02 -34.50
N ILE A 58 -15.02 -2.76 -33.53
CA ILE A 58 -14.17 -3.93 -33.70
C ILE A 58 -15.01 -5.19 -33.51
N LYS A 59 -15.18 -5.97 -34.57
CA LYS A 59 -15.83 -7.28 -34.47
C LYS A 59 -14.75 -8.36 -34.32
N LEU A 60 -14.64 -8.97 -33.14
CA LEU A 60 -13.58 -9.94 -32.83
C LEU A 60 -13.84 -11.36 -33.40
N ARG A 61 -14.84 -11.54 -34.27
CA ARG A 61 -15.17 -12.82 -34.92
C ARG A 61 -15.39 -12.62 -36.43
N PRO A 62 -14.83 -13.46 -37.31
CA PRO A 62 -15.13 -13.47 -38.75
C PRO A 62 -16.59 -13.84 -39.04
N THR A 63 -17.21 -13.22 -40.04
CA THR A 63 -18.53 -13.62 -40.58
C THR A 63 -18.43 -14.10 -42.03
N GLU A 64 -19.40 -14.90 -42.48
CA GLU A 64 -19.46 -15.45 -43.86
C GLU A 64 -19.40 -14.35 -44.93
N GLU A 65 -19.90 -13.15 -44.63
CA GLU A 65 -19.87 -11.96 -45.48
C GLU A 65 -18.46 -11.36 -45.67
N ARG A 66 -17.43 -11.88 -44.98
CA ARG A 66 -16.04 -11.37 -44.97
C ARG A 66 -15.91 -9.85 -44.71
N SER A 67 -16.86 -9.22 -44.02
CA SER A 67 -16.72 -7.84 -43.58
C SER A 67 -15.56 -7.71 -42.58
N THR A 68 -14.54 -6.91 -42.91
CA THR A 68 -13.33 -6.78 -42.11
C THR A 68 -13.63 -6.17 -40.73
N SER A 69 -12.96 -6.71 -39.72
CA SER A 69 -12.77 -6.11 -38.41
C SER A 69 -11.89 -4.85 -38.55
N SER A 70 -12.48 -3.69 -38.27
CA SER A 70 -11.86 -2.35 -38.23
C SER A 70 -11.07 -1.94 -39.47
N GLU A 71 -11.71 -1.19 -40.37
CA GLU A 71 -10.98 -0.31 -41.27
C GLU A 71 -11.53 1.12 -41.19
N PRO A 72 -10.67 2.15 -41.21
CA PRO A 72 -11.11 3.53 -41.22
C PRO A 72 -11.95 3.83 -42.47
N PRO A 73 -12.83 4.85 -42.40
CA PRO A 73 -13.47 5.40 -43.60
C PRO A 73 -12.44 5.73 -44.67
N PHE A 74 -12.83 5.60 -45.94
CA PHE A 74 -12.01 6.07 -47.06
C PHE A 74 -11.61 7.55 -46.86
N GLY A 75 -10.39 7.90 -47.26
CA GLY A 75 -9.83 9.27 -47.14
C GLY A 75 -9.02 9.59 -45.87
N LEU A 76 -9.01 8.76 -44.82
CA LEU A 76 -8.16 9.01 -43.63
C LEU A 76 -6.68 8.64 -43.82
N ASN A 77 -6.36 7.78 -44.80
CA ASN A 77 -5.00 7.32 -45.16
C ASN A 77 -4.77 7.38 -46.69
N SER A 78 -5.29 8.42 -47.37
CA SER A 78 -5.21 8.60 -48.84
C SER A 78 -5.71 7.44 -49.72
N SER A 79 -6.50 6.51 -49.17
CA SER A 79 -7.18 5.45 -49.92
C SER A 79 -8.33 6.02 -50.77
N ALA A 80 -8.34 5.72 -52.08
CA ALA A 80 -9.44 6.12 -52.99
C ALA A 80 -10.76 5.42 -52.61
N VAL A 81 -11.89 6.12 -52.76
CA VAL A 81 -13.23 5.56 -52.53
C VAL A 81 -13.51 4.49 -53.59
N ASP A 82 -13.57 3.22 -53.18
CA ASP A 82 -14.05 2.14 -54.02
C ASP A 82 -15.57 2.02 -53.86
N TYR A 83 -16.31 2.42 -54.90
CA TYR A 83 -17.77 2.42 -54.92
C TYR A 83 -18.39 1.02 -55.05
N ASN A 84 -17.58 -0.03 -55.27
CA ASN A 84 -18.06 -1.41 -55.40
C ASN A 84 -18.08 -2.18 -54.07
N VAL A 85 -17.59 -1.59 -52.97
CA VAL A 85 -17.63 -2.20 -51.63
C VAL A 85 -18.66 -1.53 -50.71
N PRO A 86 -19.23 -2.28 -49.73
CA PRO A 86 -20.23 -1.73 -48.81
C PRO A 86 -19.70 -0.52 -48.02
N HIS A 87 -20.57 0.48 -47.83
CA HIS A 87 -20.27 1.70 -47.09
C HIS A 87 -19.77 1.40 -45.66
N ARG A 88 -18.62 1.98 -45.29
CA ARG A 88 -18.04 1.90 -43.93
C ARG A 88 -18.57 3.03 -43.05
N TRP A 89 -19.15 2.71 -41.90
CA TRP A 89 -19.75 3.72 -41.02
C TRP A 89 -18.69 4.39 -40.13
N ARG A 90 -18.72 5.73 -40.05
CA ARG A 90 -18.07 6.47 -38.95
C ARG A 90 -18.93 6.29 -37.69
N HIS A 91 -18.32 6.08 -36.53
CA HIS A 91 -19.04 6.05 -35.26
C HIS A 91 -18.59 7.20 -34.37
N MET A 92 -19.53 7.84 -33.69
CA MET A 92 -19.25 8.96 -32.77
C MET A 92 -19.99 8.76 -31.47
N LYS A 93 -19.35 9.10 -30.36
CA LYS A 93 -19.91 8.95 -29.01
C LYS A 93 -20.18 10.31 -28.39
N HIS A 94 -21.42 10.55 -27.99
CA HIS A 94 -21.84 11.73 -27.22
C HIS A 94 -21.94 11.35 -25.73
N ALA A 95 -21.87 12.32 -24.83
CA ALA A 95 -22.18 12.10 -23.42
C ALA A 95 -23.15 13.19 -22.92
N CYS A 96 -24.09 12.79 -22.06
CA CYS A 96 -25.09 13.67 -21.46
C CYS A 96 -25.19 13.39 -19.94
N GLY A 97 -25.98 14.20 -19.22
CA GLY A 97 -26.22 14.05 -17.77
C GLY A 97 -25.18 14.73 -16.90
N VAL A 98 -24.94 14.16 -15.71
CA VAL A 98 -24.05 14.73 -14.65
C VAL A 98 -22.57 14.34 -14.83
N ASN A 99 -22.27 13.32 -15.66
CA ASN A 99 -20.87 12.92 -15.90
C ASN A 99 -19.97 14.05 -16.43
N PRO A 100 -20.45 14.91 -17.37
CA PRO A 100 -19.74 16.12 -17.77
C PRO A 100 -19.35 17.07 -16.63
N ASP A 101 -20.12 17.15 -15.54
CA ASP A 101 -19.81 18.06 -14.42
C ASP A 101 -18.56 17.63 -13.65
N SER A 102 -18.30 16.32 -13.54
CA SER A 102 -17.14 15.79 -12.79
C SER A 102 -15.77 16.12 -13.41
N SER A 103 -15.75 16.64 -14.64
CA SER A 103 -14.55 16.76 -15.49
C SER A 103 -14.15 18.20 -15.77
N TYR A 104 -15.05 19.16 -15.49
CA TYR A 104 -14.85 20.59 -15.74
C TYR A 104 -14.71 21.40 -14.42
N LEU A 105 -14.43 20.76 -13.29
CA LEU A 105 -14.24 21.40 -11.97
C LEU A 105 -12.80 21.86 -11.69
N VAL A 106 -12.02 22.13 -12.73
CA VAL A 106 -10.70 22.78 -12.60
C VAL A 106 -10.85 24.18 -13.21
N ASP A 107 -10.94 25.19 -12.36
CA ASP A 107 -10.72 26.63 -12.62
C ASP A 107 -11.89 27.63 -12.83
N GLN A 108 -13.15 27.38 -12.43
CA GLN A 108 -14.15 28.49 -12.36
C GLN A 108 -15.16 28.32 -11.20
N PRO A 109 -15.60 29.43 -10.55
CA PRO A 109 -16.50 29.38 -9.40
C PRO A 109 -17.97 29.11 -9.78
N GLU A 110 -18.65 28.39 -8.87
CA GLU A 110 -20.11 28.28 -8.68
C GLU A 110 -20.98 27.50 -9.70
N SER A 111 -21.31 26.26 -9.32
CA SER A 111 -22.69 25.75 -9.13
C SER A 111 -23.82 26.10 -10.12
N THR A 112 -23.61 26.17 -11.43
CA THR A 112 -24.73 26.24 -12.43
C THR A 112 -24.43 25.57 -13.79
N ARG A 113 -23.92 24.33 -13.81
CA ARG A 113 -23.78 23.55 -15.08
C ARG A 113 -24.56 22.23 -15.11
N GLY A 114 -25.78 22.21 -14.58
CA GLY A 114 -26.68 21.06 -14.76
C GLY A 114 -27.05 20.75 -16.22
N LEU A 115 -27.90 19.74 -16.44
CA LEU A 115 -28.39 19.26 -17.75
C LEU A 115 -28.61 20.35 -18.82
N ALA A 116 -29.15 21.51 -18.43
CA ALA A 116 -29.40 22.64 -19.32
C ALA A 116 -28.12 23.19 -20.01
N TRP A 117 -26.99 23.23 -19.32
CA TRP A 117 -25.72 23.70 -19.90
C TRP A 117 -25.14 22.69 -20.90
N THR A 118 -25.20 21.39 -20.57
CA THR A 118 -24.80 20.31 -21.48
C THR A 118 -25.65 20.35 -22.76
N VAL A 119 -26.98 20.43 -22.63
CA VAL A 119 -27.89 20.54 -23.78
C VAL A 119 -27.59 21.80 -24.61
N TRP A 120 -27.45 22.97 -23.98
CA TRP A 120 -27.12 24.21 -24.68
C TRP A 120 -25.80 24.13 -25.46
N SER A 121 -24.77 23.53 -24.85
CA SER A 121 -23.44 23.40 -25.47
C SER A 121 -23.50 22.52 -26.73
N ILE A 122 -24.27 21.43 -26.68
CA ILE A 122 -24.47 20.55 -27.83
C ILE A 122 -25.27 21.28 -28.92
N LEU A 123 -26.37 21.96 -28.56
CA LEU A 123 -27.18 22.73 -29.52
C LEU A 123 -26.33 23.77 -30.28
N LYS A 124 -25.45 24.49 -29.57
CA LYS A 124 -24.58 25.51 -30.15
C LYS A 124 -23.66 24.94 -31.23
N VAL A 125 -22.95 23.85 -30.95
CA VAL A 125 -21.98 23.30 -31.91
C VAL A 125 -22.63 22.63 -33.12
N TYR A 126 -23.81 22.02 -32.95
CA TYR A 126 -24.57 21.48 -34.08
C TYR A 126 -25.16 22.59 -34.97
N ASP A 127 -25.48 23.77 -34.40
CA ASP A 127 -25.88 24.93 -35.20
C ASP A 127 -24.72 25.46 -36.07
N GLU A 128 -23.50 25.53 -35.51
CA GLU A 128 -22.31 25.92 -36.29
C GLU A 128 -22.00 24.91 -37.40
N ALA A 129 -22.04 23.61 -37.09
CA ALA A 129 -21.87 22.56 -38.11
C ALA A 129 -22.95 22.67 -39.21
N ARG A 130 -24.18 23.03 -38.87
CA ARG A 130 -25.26 23.22 -39.86
C ARG A 130 -24.99 24.39 -40.79
N LYS A 131 -24.45 25.51 -40.28
CA LYS A 131 -24.05 26.67 -41.09
C LYS A 131 -22.97 26.29 -42.09
N ILE A 132 -21.94 25.56 -41.64
CA ILE A 132 -20.84 25.08 -42.49
C ILE A 132 -21.36 24.11 -43.54
N LYS A 133 -22.19 23.13 -43.16
CA LYS A 133 -22.85 22.22 -44.12
C LYS A 133 -23.60 23.01 -45.20
N THR A 134 -24.35 24.04 -44.81
CA THR A 134 -25.13 24.86 -45.75
C THR A 134 -24.23 25.64 -46.70
N ALA A 135 -23.15 26.23 -46.20
CA ALA A 135 -22.16 26.92 -47.04
C ALA A 135 -21.47 25.96 -48.03
N GLN A 136 -21.13 24.74 -47.58
CA GLN A 136 -20.59 23.69 -48.44
C GLN A 136 -21.57 23.27 -49.53
N ASP A 137 -22.85 23.08 -49.17
CA ASP A 137 -23.88 22.68 -50.13
C ASP A 137 -24.11 23.78 -51.19
N GLN A 138 -24.07 25.06 -50.80
CA GLN A 138 -24.14 26.21 -51.71
C GLN A 138 -22.92 26.31 -52.63
N TYR A 139 -21.71 26.10 -52.09
CA TYR A 139 -20.48 26.03 -52.86
C TYR A 139 -20.54 24.93 -53.91
N CYS A 140 -20.88 23.70 -53.49
CA CYS A 140 -20.99 22.54 -54.37
C CYS A 140 -22.07 22.73 -55.45
N THR A 141 -23.21 23.36 -55.11
CA THR A 141 -24.28 23.61 -56.08
C THR A 141 -23.81 24.56 -57.19
N LYS A 142 -23.08 25.63 -56.87
CA LYS A 142 -22.51 26.55 -57.87
C LYS A 142 -21.43 25.87 -58.71
N ALA A 143 -20.52 25.13 -58.07
CA ALA A 143 -19.47 24.37 -58.76
C ALA A 143 -20.05 23.34 -59.75
N LEU A 144 -21.07 22.58 -59.33
CA LEU A 144 -21.74 21.58 -60.18
C LEU A 144 -22.57 22.21 -61.30
N ALA A 145 -23.06 23.44 -61.12
CA ALA A 145 -23.72 24.22 -62.17
C ALA A 145 -22.74 24.87 -63.17
N GLY A 146 -21.43 24.71 -62.96
CA GLY A 146 -20.38 25.27 -63.82
C GLY A 146 -20.12 26.77 -63.61
N ASP A 147 -20.68 27.37 -62.56
CA ASP A 147 -20.47 28.79 -62.22
C ASP A 147 -19.28 28.94 -61.25
N TRP A 148 -18.09 29.08 -61.84
CA TRP A 148 -16.82 29.20 -61.12
C TRP A 148 -16.48 30.64 -60.71
N THR A 149 -17.28 31.62 -61.13
CA THR A 149 -17.01 33.05 -60.97
C THR A 149 -17.28 33.49 -59.53
N GLY A 150 -16.23 33.88 -58.78
CA GLY A 150 -16.37 34.33 -57.40
C GLY A 150 -16.67 33.22 -56.38
N LEU A 151 -16.37 31.96 -56.72
CA LEU A 151 -16.69 30.78 -55.91
C LEU A 151 -15.93 30.71 -54.57
N GLY A 152 -14.72 31.30 -54.51
CA GLY A 152 -13.88 31.33 -53.31
C GLY A 152 -13.28 29.97 -52.92
N GLU A 153 -12.74 29.88 -51.70
CA GLU A 153 -12.27 28.61 -51.12
C GLU A 153 -13.44 27.77 -50.58
N PHE A 154 -13.29 26.44 -50.61
CA PHE A 154 -14.31 25.54 -50.07
C PHE A 154 -14.46 25.75 -48.56
N PRO A 155 -15.68 26.05 -48.06
CA PRO A 155 -15.89 26.33 -46.65
C PRO A 155 -15.67 25.06 -45.81
N SER A 156 -14.46 24.92 -45.28
CA SER A 156 -14.05 23.78 -44.45
C SER A 156 -13.50 24.28 -43.12
N GLU A 157 -13.92 23.61 -42.04
CA GLU A 157 -13.40 23.86 -40.70
C GLU A 157 -13.20 22.51 -40.03
N LEU A 158 -11.94 22.22 -39.68
CA LEU A 158 -11.54 20.92 -39.13
C LEU A 158 -12.28 20.57 -37.84
N ALA A 159 -12.58 21.57 -37.01
CA ALA A 159 -13.31 21.40 -35.75
C ALA A 159 -14.75 20.89 -35.94
N SER A 160 -15.36 21.20 -37.08
CA SER A 160 -16.78 20.97 -37.37
C SER A 160 -17.02 19.81 -38.36
N GLU A 161 -15.96 19.31 -39.02
CA GLU A 161 -16.04 18.27 -40.07
C GLU A 161 -16.84 17.04 -39.63
N ALA A 162 -16.52 16.47 -38.47
CA ALA A 162 -17.16 15.25 -38.00
C ALA A 162 -18.65 15.45 -37.65
N LEU A 163 -19.05 16.67 -37.24
CA LEU A 163 -20.45 17.01 -36.95
C LEU A 163 -21.23 17.31 -38.24
N VAL A 164 -20.59 17.91 -39.24
CA VAL A 164 -21.18 18.04 -40.58
C VAL A 164 -21.50 16.67 -41.17
N ASP A 165 -20.63 15.68 -40.96
CA ASP A 165 -20.88 14.30 -41.38
C ASP A 165 -22.04 13.63 -40.62
N VAL A 166 -22.22 13.95 -39.32
CA VAL A 166 -23.42 13.53 -38.57
C VAL A 166 -24.68 14.10 -39.22
N LEU A 167 -24.68 15.41 -39.53
CA LEU A 167 -25.81 16.09 -40.19
C LEU A 167 -26.07 15.59 -41.62
N ARG A 168 -25.07 15.02 -42.29
CA ARG A 168 -25.20 14.35 -43.60
C ARG A 168 -25.61 12.88 -43.49
N GLY A 169 -25.83 12.37 -42.27
CA GLY A 169 -26.21 10.99 -42.02
C GLY A 169 -25.10 9.97 -42.29
N GLN A 170 -23.83 10.40 -42.31
CA GLN A 170 -22.66 9.57 -42.61
C GLN A 170 -22.01 8.97 -41.34
N VAL A 171 -22.51 9.36 -40.16
CA VAL A 171 -22.00 8.94 -38.84
C VAL A 171 -23.10 8.27 -38.03
N LYS A 172 -22.81 7.11 -37.44
CA LYS A 172 -23.63 6.47 -36.42
C LYS A 172 -23.32 7.07 -35.06
N VAL A 173 -24.24 7.89 -34.56
CA VAL A 173 -24.14 8.48 -33.23
C VAL A 173 -24.55 7.46 -32.17
N GLN A 174 -23.62 7.09 -31.30
CA GLN A 174 -23.92 6.39 -30.05
C GLN A 174 -23.88 7.39 -28.90
N ASP A 175 -24.69 7.17 -27.89
CA ASP A 175 -24.60 7.92 -26.65
C ASP A 175 -23.92 7.04 -25.58
N SER A 176 -22.84 7.54 -24.95
CA SER A 176 -22.49 7.12 -23.60
C SER A 176 -23.10 8.06 -22.61
N SER A 177 -24.32 7.74 -22.31
CA SER A 177 -24.99 8.17 -21.11
C SER A 177 -24.36 7.43 -19.94
N ASP A 178 -23.51 8.13 -19.19
CA ASP A 178 -23.61 7.98 -17.74
C ASP A 178 -24.79 8.82 -17.18
N ALA A 179 -25.61 9.39 -18.08
CA ALA A 179 -26.95 9.97 -17.91
C ALA A 179 -28.01 8.87 -17.86
N LEU A 180 -28.55 8.55 -16.69
CA LEU A 180 -29.53 7.45 -16.59
C LEU A 180 -30.86 7.92 -16.01
N ALA A 181 -31.19 9.22 -16.12
CA ALA A 181 -32.53 9.70 -15.81
C ALA A 181 -33.35 9.87 -17.10
N LEU A 182 -34.64 9.54 -17.05
CA LEU A 182 -35.63 9.78 -18.11
C LEU A 182 -35.44 11.12 -18.86
N VAL A 183 -35.18 12.20 -18.13
CA VAL A 183 -35.07 13.56 -18.68
C VAL A 183 -33.86 13.76 -19.61
N ASP A 184 -32.77 13.05 -19.38
CA ASP A 184 -31.56 13.16 -20.19
C ASP A 184 -31.76 12.51 -21.56
N LEU A 185 -32.42 11.35 -21.55
CA LEU A 185 -32.71 10.56 -22.74
C LEU A 185 -33.75 11.26 -23.63
N ASP A 186 -34.79 11.87 -23.05
CA ASP A 186 -35.77 12.69 -23.79
C ASP A 186 -35.12 13.92 -24.45
N ALA A 187 -34.25 14.65 -23.71
CA ALA A 187 -33.57 15.83 -24.25
C ALA A 187 -32.68 15.49 -25.46
N PHE A 188 -31.95 14.38 -25.40
CA PHE A 188 -31.08 13.94 -26.50
C PHE A 188 -31.89 13.51 -27.74
N VAL A 189 -33.03 12.83 -27.55
CA VAL A 189 -33.96 12.48 -28.64
C VAL A 189 -34.54 13.72 -29.31
N ARG A 190 -34.99 14.72 -28.54
CA ARG A 190 -35.51 15.99 -29.08
C ARG A 190 -34.47 16.72 -29.94
N MET A 191 -33.23 16.75 -29.47
CA MET A 191 -32.12 17.37 -30.20
C MET A 191 -31.79 16.63 -31.50
N SER A 192 -31.69 15.31 -31.46
CA SER A 192 -31.51 14.46 -32.64
C SER A 192 -32.61 14.70 -33.68
N ASN A 193 -33.86 14.90 -33.24
CA ASN A 193 -34.96 15.26 -34.11
C ASN A 193 -34.84 16.68 -34.69
N GLY A 194 -34.42 17.66 -33.88
CA GLY A 194 -34.23 19.05 -34.32
C GLY A 194 -33.14 19.21 -35.39
N PHE A 195 -32.04 18.45 -35.27
CA PHE A 195 -30.93 18.46 -36.25
C PHE A 195 -31.01 17.33 -37.29
N GLN A 196 -32.07 16.52 -37.24
CA GLN A 196 -32.39 15.45 -38.20
C GLN A 196 -31.30 14.37 -38.38
N PHE A 197 -30.60 13.98 -37.32
CA PHE A 197 -29.66 12.84 -37.35
C PHE A 197 -30.14 11.66 -36.51
N PRO A 198 -29.88 10.39 -36.88
CA PRO A 198 -30.34 9.23 -36.13
C PRO A 198 -29.40 8.84 -34.97
N ILE A 199 -29.97 8.38 -33.85
CA ILE A 199 -29.23 7.77 -32.73
C ILE A 199 -29.17 6.26 -32.95
N ALA A 200 -27.98 5.68 -32.89
CA ALA A 200 -27.74 4.26 -33.09
C ALA A 200 -27.99 3.43 -31.82
N SER A 201 -27.54 3.91 -30.66
CA SER A 201 -27.74 3.22 -29.38
C SER A 201 -27.54 4.12 -28.17
N PHE A 202 -28.32 3.87 -27.12
CA PHE A 202 -28.08 4.37 -25.75
C PHE A 202 -27.33 3.32 -24.94
N ASN A 203 -26.22 3.72 -24.30
CA ASN A 203 -25.43 2.85 -23.44
C ASN A 203 -25.77 3.09 -21.97
N HIS A 204 -25.82 2.01 -21.17
CA HIS A 204 -26.10 2.01 -19.73
C HIS A 204 -27.53 2.46 -19.39
N ALA A 205 -28.47 2.40 -20.33
CA ALA A 205 -29.79 3.04 -20.25
C ALA A 205 -30.78 2.31 -19.32
N HIS A 206 -30.47 2.21 -18.02
CA HIS A 206 -31.23 1.46 -17.02
C HIS A 206 -32.69 1.92 -16.85
N GLU A 207 -32.99 3.19 -17.13
CA GLU A 207 -34.34 3.76 -17.08
C GLU A 207 -35.07 3.79 -18.42
N SER A 208 -34.46 3.31 -19.52
CA SER A 208 -35.08 3.36 -20.87
C SER A 208 -36.45 2.69 -20.94
N TYR A 209 -36.68 1.67 -20.10
CA TYR A 209 -37.96 0.97 -20.01
C TYR A 209 -39.10 1.83 -19.46
N LEU A 210 -38.82 3.00 -18.87
CA LEU A 210 -39.83 3.93 -18.35
C LEU A 210 -40.50 4.77 -19.46
N PHE A 211 -39.96 4.79 -20.68
CA PHE A 211 -40.46 5.65 -21.77
C PHE A 211 -40.35 5.02 -23.18
N PRO A 212 -40.82 3.77 -23.38
CA PRO A 212 -40.69 3.08 -24.66
C PRO A 212 -41.34 3.85 -25.83
N GLU A 213 -42.45 4.56 -25.59
CA GLU A 213 -43.16 5.33 -26.62
C GLU A 213 -42.33 6.49 -27.22
N VAL A 214 -41.50 7.15 -26.41
CA VAL A 214 -40.62 8.21 -26.90
C VAL A 214 -39.50 7.62 -27.77
N LEU A 215 -38.97 6.45 -27.38
CA LEU A 215 -37.94 5.75 -28.14
C LEU A 215 -38.47 5.25 -29.51
N LYS A 216 -39.75 4.83 -29.59
CA LYS A 216 -40.37 4.33 -30.83
C LYS A 216 -40.39 5.33 -32.00
N GLN A 217 -40.34 6.63 -31.75
CA GLN A 217 -40.37 7.64 -32.81
C GLN A 217 -39.20 7.51 -33.80
N LYS A 218 -38.01 7.13 -33.30
CA LYS A 218 -36.82 6.72 -34.07
C LYS A 218 -36.01 5.71 -33.24
N PRO A 219 -36.32 4.41 -33.29
CA PRO A 219 -35.92 3.44 -32.27
C PRO A 219 -34.42 3.20 -32.23
N PRO A 220 -33.69 3.69 -31.21
CA PRO A 220 -32.30 3.33 -30.98
C PRO A 220 -32.22 1.97 -30.26
N ALA A 221 -31.06 1.31 -30.30
CA ALA A 221 -30.82 0.17 -29.42
C ALA A 221 -30.60 0.63 -27.97
N SER A 222 -31.21 -0.04 -27.00
CA SER A 222 -30.98 0.20 -25.57
C SER A 222 -30.03 -0.85 -25.00
N ALA A 223 -28.84 -0.42 -24.58
CA ALA A 223 -27.84 -1.31 -24.00
C ALA A 223 -27.82 -1.21 -22.47
N ILE A 224 -28.23 -2.27 -21.78
CA ILE A 224 -28.39 -2.33 -20.32
C ILE A 224 -27.52 -3.44 -19.72
N PHE A 225 -27.01 -3.26 -18.50
CA PHE A 225 -26.22 -4.30 -17.84
C PHE A 225 -27.11 -5.46 -17.35
N THR A 226 -26.57 -6.67 -17.42
CA THR A 226 -27.23 -7.91 -16.96
C THR A 226 -27.16 -8.10 -15.45
N SER A 227 -26.11 -7.59 -14.81
CA SER A 227 -25.78 -7.91 -13.41
C SER A 227 -25.29 -6.72 -12.58
N SER A 228 -25.22 -5.53 -13.18
CA SER A 228 -24.66 -4.32 -12.57
C SER A 228 -25.71 -3.21 -12.57
N ALA A 229 -26.25 -2.87 -11.41
CA ALA A 229 -27.32 -1.89 -11.23
C ALA A 229 -27.18 -1.17 -9.89
N ARG A 230 -27.88 -0.04 -9.68
CA ARG A 230 -27.88 0.75 -8.44
C ARG A 230 -26.50 1.27 -7.98
N TYR A 231 -25.52 1.31 -8.89
CA TYR A 231 -24.16 1.81 -8.63
C TYR A 231 -24.05 3.35 -8.62
N LYS A 232 -25.12 4.06 -9.00
CA LYS A 232 -25.28 5.52 -8.92
C LYS A 232 -26.75 5.90 -8.94
N ARG A 233 -27.08 7.15 -8.62
CA ARG A 233 -28.46 7.65 -8.52
C ARG A 233 -29.30 7.30 -9.75
N GLU A 234 -28.75 7.50 -10.93
CA GLU A 234 -29.45 7.31 -12.18
C GLU A 234 -29.63 5.80 -12.48
N ALA A 235 -28.77 4.91 -11.97
CA ALA A 235 -28.93 3.45 -12.10
C ALA A 235 -29.86 2.85 -11.02
N TYR A 236 -30.39 3.67 -10.13
CA TYR A 236 -31.11 3.21 -8.93
C TYR A 236 -32.49 2.63 -9.25
N ARG A 237 -33.18 3.18 -10.26
CA ARG A 237 -34.49 2.70 -10.73
C ARG A 237 -34.38 1.54 -11.72
N HIS A 238 -33.26 0.82 -11.77
CA HIS A 238 -33.19 -0.36 -12.62
C HIS A 238 -34.23 -1.41 -12.21
N SER A 239 -34.80 -2.09 -13.21
CA SER A 239 -35.68 -3.24 -13.04
C SER A 239 -35.12 -4.44 -13.80
N GLU A 240 -35.16 -5.61 -13.16
CA GLU A 240 -34.90 -6.91 -13.79
C GLU A 240 -35.82 -7.18 -15.00
N PHE A 241 -37.00 -6.53 -15.06
CA PHE A 241 -37.94 -6.63 -16.17
C PHE A 241 -37.67 -5.62 -17.30
N ALA A 242 -36.70 -4.71 -17.15
CA ALA A 242 -36.46 -3.64 -18.11
C ALA A 242 -36.21 -4.16 -19.54
N ALA A 243 -35.43 -5.24 -19.68
CA ALA A 243 -35.17 -5.87 -20.97
C ALA A 243 -36.45 -6.38 -21.65
N ARG A 244 -37.32 -7.02 -20.85
CA ARG A 244 -38.60 -7.57 -21.33
C ARG A 244 -39.53 -6.46 -21.78
N ILE A 245 -39.71 -5.42 -20.95
CA ILE A 245 -40.58 -4.27 -21.24
C ILE A 245 -40.16 -3.58 -22.55
N LEU A 246 -38.86 -3.38 -22.77
CA LEU A 246 -38.34 -2.79 -24.00
C LEU A 246 -38.58 -3.68 -25.22
N ALA A 247 -38.34 -4.99 -25.09
CA ALA A 247 -38.55 -5.95 -26.17
C ALA A 247 -40.04 -6.09 -26.55
N ASP A 248 -40.94 -6.14 -25.55
CA ASP A 248 -42.40 -6.16 -25.75
C ASP A 248 -42.91 -4.88 -26.45
N ASN A 249 -42.11 -3.82 -26.43
CA ASN A 249 -42.34 -2.57 -27.13
C ASN A 249 -41.59 -2.46 -28.47
N GLU A 250 -41.13 -3.59 -29.03
CA GLU A 250 -40.40 -3.68 -30.31
C GLU A 250 -39.08 -2.88 -30.35
N LEU A 251 -38.52 -2.54 -29.19
CA LEU A 251 -37.21 -1.86 -29.09
C LEU A 251 -36.08 -2.88 -29.02
N LYS A 252 -34.97 -2.57 -29.70
CA LYS A 252 -33.78 -3.43 -29.70
C LYS A 252 -33.06 -3.33 -28.34
N VAL A 253 -32.95 -4.44 -27.62
CA VAL A 253 -32.21 -4.50 -26.36
C VAL A 253 -30.85 -5.17 -26.57
N VAL A 254 -29.81 -4.58 -25.98
CA VAL A 254 -28.45 -5.13 -25.93
C VAL A 254 -28.09 -5.41 -24.47
N MET A 255 -27.92 -6.68 -24.14
CA MET A 255 -27.53 -7.07 -22.79
C MET A 255 -26.00 -7.01 -22.64
N LYS A 256 -25.52 -6.19 -21.71
CA LYS A 256 -24.10 -6.05 -21.38
C LYS A 256 -23.75 -6.89 -20.15
N ILE A 257 -22.77 -7.78 -20.29
CA ILE A 257 -22.18 -8.49 -19.14
C ILE A 257 -20.90 -7.77 -18.73
N GLU A 258 -20.75 -7.49 -17.44
CA GLU A 258 -19.48 -6.99 -16.90
C GLU A 258 -18.60 -8.19 -16.53
N VAL A 259 -17.44 -8.35 -17.18
CA VAL A 259 -16.43 -9.31 -16.73
C VAL A 259 -15.41 -8.57 -15.88
N PHE A 260 -15.75 -8.44 -14.60
CA PHE A 260 -14.73 -8.32 -13.58
C PHE A 260 -14.24 -9.72 -13.23
N GLY A 261 -12.92 -9.94 -13.22
CA GLY A 261 -12.31 -11.18 -12.80
C GLY A 261 -12.40 -11.39 -11.28
N GLY A 262 -13.61 -11.67 -10.77
CA GLY A 262 -13.87 -12.03 -9.38
C GLY A 262 -15.22 -12.75 -9.23
N PRO A 263 -15.40 -13.65 -8.23
CA PRO A 263 -16.61 -14.46 -8.11
C PRO A 263 -17.82 -13.63 -7.65
N VAL A 264 -18.94 -13.81 -8.35
CA VAL A 264 -20.25 -13.22 -8.01
C VAL A 264 -20.91 -14.07 -6.92
N ILE A 265 -21.02 -13.55 -5.70
CA ILE A 265 -21.92 -14.07 -4.66
C ILE A 265 -23.22 -13.25 -4.71
N GLY A 266 -24.31 -13.91 -5.05
CA GLY A 266 -25.65 -13.30 -5.09
C GLY A 266 -26.11 -12.84 -3.70
N LYS A 267 -26.52 -11.58 -3.61
CA LYS A 267 -27.39 -11.10 -2.52
C LYS A 267 -28.79 -11.67 -2.75
N ARG A 268 -29.27 -12.55 -1.85
CA ARG A 268 -30.70 -12.93 -1.80
C ARG A 268 -31.52 -11.74 -1.27
N PRO A 269 -32.67 -11.39 -1.87
CA PRO A 269 -33.67 -10.55 -1.23
C PRO A 269 -34.60 -11.41 -0.36
N GLY A 270 -34.72 -11.04 0.91
CA GLY A 270 -35.84 -11.47 1.76
C GLY A 270 -37.01 -10.52 1.55
N MET A 271 -38.15 -11.05 1.14
CA MET A 271 -39.44 -10.37 1.29
C MET A 271 -40.53 -11.42 1.45
N ASP A 272 -41.12 -11.45 2.65
CA ASP A 272 -42.30 -12.24 3.01
C ASP A 272 -43.50 -11.88 2.14
N LEU A 273 -44.16 -12.89 1.58
CA LEU A 273 -45.54 -12.79 1.11
C LEU A 273 -46.34 -13.97 1.65
N ARG A 274 -47.21 -13.68 2.63
CA ARG A 274 -48.29 -14.55 3.07
C ARG A 274 -49.39 -14.56 2.02
N VAL A 275 -49.77 -15.75 1.52
CA VAL A 275 -51.15 -16.03 1.08
C VAL A 275 -51.51 -17.47 1.48
N SER A 276 -52.66 -17.61 2.13
CA SER A 276 -53.31 -18.85 2.53
C SER A 276 -53.98 -19.54 1.34
N ASP A 277 -53.93 -20.89 1.26
CA ASP A 277 -55.12 -21.75 1.42
C ASP A 277 -54.80 -23.26 1.29
N ARG A 278 -55.42 -24.04 2.19
CA ARG A 278 -55.96 -25.43 2.06
C ARG A 278 -55.07 -26.60 1.54
N ARG A 279 -54.50 -27.35 2.52
CA ARG A 279 -54.59 -28.82 2.81
C ARG A 279 -55.18 -29.81 1.76
N PRO A 280 -54.91 -31.16 1.82
CA PRO A 280 -53.92 -31.91 2.63
C PRO A 280 -53.28 -33.19 1.97
N ILE A 281 -52.47 -33.91 2.78
CA ILE A 281 -52.10 -35.35 2.71
C ILE A 281 -50.97 -35.78 1.74
N MET A 282 -49.71 -35.73 2.23
CA MET A 282 -48.74 -36.85 2.12
C MET A 282 -47.46 -36.53 2.93
N LEU A 283 -47.57 -36.52 4.26
CA LEU A 283 -46.46 -36.26 5.18
C LEU A 283 -46.64 -37.20 6.37
N LEU A 284 -45.86 -38.30 6.44
CA LEU A 284 -45.67 -39.02 7.71
C LEU A 284 -44.53 -40.05 7.78
N LEU A 285 -43.70 -40.26 6.75
CA LEU A 285 -42.64 -41.30 6.82
C LEU A 285 -41.20 -40.86 6.53
N PHE A 286 -40.95 -39.60 6.21
CA PHE A 286 -39.59 -39.10 5.93
C PHE A 286 -39.02 -38.12 6.98
N SER A 287 -39.82 -37.76 7.98
CA SER A 287 -39.49 -36.74 8.99
C SER A 287 -38.78 -37.26 10.24
N LEU A 288 -38.44 -38.56 10.34
CA LEU A 288 -37.81 -39.12 11.54
C LEU A 288 -36.32 -39.52 11.40
N LEU A 289 -35.74 -39.46 10.19
CA LEU A 289 -34.34 -39.86 9.94
C LEU A 289 -33.41 -38.71 9.50
N VAL A 290 -33.93 -37.49 9.37
CA VAL A 290 -33.13 -36.28 9.07
C VAL A 290 -32.89 -35.41 10.32
N SER A 291 -33.51 -35.74 11.46
CA SER A 291 -33.43 -34.94 12.70
C SER A 291 -32.16 -35.17 13.54
N LEU A 292 -31.13 -35.84 13.00
CA LEU A 292 -29.82 -35.99 13.65
C LEU A 292 -28.62 -35.57 12.78
N ALA A 293 -28.86 -35.00 11.60
CA ALA A 293 -27.87 -34.16 10.94
C ALA A 293 -28.11 -32.73 11.45
N VAL A 294 -27.48 -32.41 12.58
CA VAL A 294 -27.43 -31.04 13.11
C VAL A 294 -27.10 -30.09 11.96
N VAL A 295 -27.97 -29.10 11.78
CA VAL A 295 -27.70 -27.87 11.04
C VAL A 295 -26.53 -27.16 11.72
N ALA A 296 -25.31 -27.63 11.45
CA ALA A 296 -24.12 -26.81 11.57
C ALA A 296 -24.08 -25.97 10.30
N GLY A 297 -24.85 -24.88 10.27
CA GLY A 297 -24.53 -23.81 9.32
C GLY A 297 -23.06 -23.48 9.54
N ALA A 298 -22.24 -23.61 8.50
CA ALA A 298 -20.83 -23.28 8.57
C ALA A 298 -20.72 -21.84 9.11
N ARG A 299 -20.41 -21.69 10.40
CA ARG A 299 -20.06 -20.39 10.96
C ARG A 299 -18.83 -19.95 10.17
N VAL A 300 -18.95 -18.84 9.45
CA VAL A 300 -17.78 -18.22 8.80
C VAL A 300 -16.89 -17.74 9.95
N THR A 301 -15.89 -18.54 10.28
CA THR A 301 -14.88 -18.21 11.30
C THR A 301 -13.73 -17.46 10.64
N LEU A 302 -12.98 -16.69 11.43
CA LEU A 302 -11.71 -16.15 10.95
C LEU A 302 -10.74 -17.28 10.63
N ALA A 303 -9.93 -17.13 9.57
CA ALA A 303 -8.81 -18.01 9.32
C ALA A 303 -7.82 -17.88 10.48
N PRO A 304 -7.32 -19.00 11.01
CA PRO A 304 -6.37 -18.97 12.11
C PRO A 304 -5.05 -18.38 11.62
N LYS A 305 -4.39 -17.61 12.50
CA LYS A 305 -2.98 -17.27 12.31
C LYS A 305 -2.14 -18.54 12.39
N LYS A 306 -0.93 -18.51 11.83
CA LYS A 306 0.05 -19.59 12.00
C LYS A 306 0.66 -19.59 13.39
N PHE A 307 0.77 -18.42 14.00
CA PHE A 307 1.29 -18.24 15.35
C PHE A 307 0.48 -17.17 16.09
N ASP A 308 0.23 -17.41 17.38
CA ASP A 308 -0.44 -16.49 18.27
C ASP A 308 0.57 -15.78 19.18
N THR A 309 0.23 -14.55 19.55
CA THR A 309 1.01 -13.73 20.47
C THR A 309 0.88 -14.25 21.89
N ILE A 310 1.95 -14.07 22.67
CA ILE A 310 1.93 -14.27 24.11
C ILE A 310 1.47 -12.95 24.76
N PRO A 311 0.62 -12.98 25.80
CA PRO A 311 0.15 -11.77 26.49
C PRO A 311 1.31 -10.89 26.97
N LEU A 312 1.13 -9.57 26.89
CA LEU A 312 2.07 -8.57 27.40
C LEU A 312 2.44 -8.85 28.87
N GLY A 313 3.72 -8.67 29.20
CA GLY A 313 4.26 -8.92 30.54
C GLY A 313 4.67 -10.37 30.80
N GLN A 314 4.48 -11.29 29.85
CA GLN A 314 5.03 -12.67 29.94
C GLN A 314 6.33 -12.85 29.15
N ILE A 315 6.74 -11.85 28.37
CA ILE A 315 8.04 -11.77 27.70
C ILE A 315 8.75 -10.54 28.23
N HIS A 316 10.02 -10.67 28.61
CA HIS A 316 10.84 -9.57 29.10
C HIS A 316 12.16 -9.49 28.32
N PRO A 317 12.68 -8.27 28.08
CA PRO A 317 14.04 -8.12 27.60
C PRO A 317 15.03 -8.42 28.73
N ALA A 318 16.23 -8.86 28.38
CA ALA A 318 17.34 -9.06 29.29
C ALA A 318 18.62 -8.39 28.74
N GLY A 319 19.71 -8.46 29.51
CA GLY A 319 21.03 -8.03 29.07
C GLY A 319 21.07 -6.60 28.47
N TRP A 320 21.72 -6.46 27.32
CA TRP A 320 21.87 -5.17 26.66
C TRP A 320 20.54 -4.60 26.16
N LEU A 321 19.58 -5.44 25.78
CA LEU A 321 18.30 -5.00 25.23
C LEU A 321 17.39 -4.41 26.32
N ALA A 322 17.43 -4.97 27.54
CA ALA A 322 16.78 -4.37 28.70
C ALA A 322 17.35 -2.97 29.00
N ASN A 323 18.67 -2.83 28.91
CA ASN A 323 19.31 -1.52 29.06
C ASN A 323 18.88 -0.55 27.95
N GLN A 324 18.78 -1.01 26.70
CA GLN A 324 18.34 -0.17 25.59
C GLN A 324 16.90 0.33 25.75
N LEU A 325 15.98 -0.53 26.21
CA LEU A 325 14.60 -0.13 26.50
C LEU A 325 14.52 0.82 27.70
N ARG A 326 15.37 0.62 28.71
CA ARG A 326 15.49 1.57 29.83
C ARG A 326 16.01 2.94 29.38
N VAL A 327 16.99 3.01 28.48
CA VAL A 327 17.43 4.28 27.88
C VAL A 327 16.28 5.00 27.18
N GLN A 328 15.42 4.29 26.44
CA GLN A 328 14.23 4.90 25.84
C GLN A 328 13.28 5.47 26.90
N THR A 329 13.11 4.73 28.00
CA THR A 329 12.21 5.09 29.10
C THR A 329 12.74 6.27 29.93
N GLU A 330 14.05 6.37 30.11
CA GLU A 330 14.71 7.49 30.79
C GLU A 330 15.02 8.67 29.85
N GLY A 331 14.80 8.45 28.55
CA GLY A 331 14.92 9.43 27.48
C GLY A 331 13.61 10.16 27.18
N LEU A 332 13.53 10.73 25.97
CA LEU A 332 12.40 11.56 25.56
C LEU A 332 11.04 10.89 25.79
N ALA A 333 10.88 9.66 25.32
CA ALA A 333 9.61 8.94 25.30
C ALA A 333 8.94 8.79 26.68
N GLY A 334 9.74 8.43 27.70
CA GLY A 334 9.20 8.24 29.04
C GLY A 334 8.84 9.54 29.75
N HIS A 335 9.35 10.69 29.29
CA HIS A 335 9.13 12.00 29.91
C HIS A 335 8.12 12.89 29.15
N GLU A 336 7.59 12.48 28.00
CA GLU A 336 6.61 13.27 27.23
C GLU A 336 5.40 13.71 28.06
N HIS A 337 4.89 12.83 28.94
CA HIS A 337 3.76 13.12 29.83
C HIS A 337 4.02 14.21 30.87
N GLU A 338 5.28 14.60 31.08
CA GLU A 338 5.68 15.61 32.07
C GLU A 338 5.72 17.03 31.48
N PHE A 339 6.06 17.15 30.20
CA PHE A 339 6.36 18.45 29.58
C PHE A 339 5.86 18.64 28.14
N TYR A 340 5.69 17.55 27.37
CA TYR A 340 5.37 17.66 25.95
C TYR A 340 3.87 17.94 25.77
N ARG A 341 3.53 19.12 25.27
CA ARG A 341 2.18 19.66 25.24
C ARG A 341 1.13 18.70 24.70
N TRP A 342 1.44 17.98 23.62
CA TRP A 342 0.48 17.07 22.94
C TRP A 342 0.19 15.78 23.72
N VAL A 343 0.96 15.50 24.77
CA VAL A 343 0.77 14.36 25.68
C VAL A 343 0.34 14.83 27.05
N LYS A 344 1.08 15.77 27.67
CA LYS A 344 0.78 16.31 28.99
C LYS A 344 -0.60 16.95 29.08
N ASP A 345 -0.94 17.79 28.11
CA ASP A 345 -2.17 18.60 28.09
C ASP A 345 -3.19 18.05 27.07
N THR A 346 -3.05 16.77 26.71
CA THR A 346 -3.87 16.12 25.68
C THR A 346 -5.36 16.15 26.03
N ASP A 347 -6.19 16.46 25.04
CA ASP A 347 -7.65 16.49 25.22
C ASP A 347 -8.26 15.08 25.40
N TRP A 348 -7.52 14.01 25.11
CA TRP A 348 -7.88 12.64 25.43
C TRP A 348 -8.13 12.39 26.92
N VAL A 349 -7.52 13.21 27.79
CA VAL A 349 -7.72 13.15 29.25
C VAL A 349 -8.31 14.45 29.80
N GLY A 350 -9.07 15.18 28.98
CA GLY A 350 -9.76 16.41 29.38
C GLY A 350 -8.90 17.67 29.31
N GLY A 351 -7.70 17.58 28.74
CA GLY A 351 -6.87 18.73 28.42
C GLY A 351 -7.42 19.54 27.23
N SER A 352 -6.59 20.47 26.73
CA SER A 352 -6.98 21.40 25.65
C SER A 352 -6.07 21.33 24.42
N ALA A 353 -5.08 20.42 24.44
CA ALA A 353 -4.10 20.30 23.39
C ALA A 353 -4.43 19.15 22.44
N ALA A 354 -4.62 19.50 21.17
CA ALA A 354 -4.64 18.58 20.05
C ALA A 354 -3.74 19.20 18.96
N TYR A 355 -2.80 18.43 18.42
CA TYR A 355 -1.90 18.93 17.38
C TYR A 355 -2.58 18.92 15.99
N SER A 356 -3.58 18.05 15.78
CA SER A 356 -4.39 17.96 14.56
C SER A 356 -5.80 17.47 14.87
N TYR A 357 -6.72 17.65 13.92
CA TYR A 357 -8.10 17.12 14.02
C TYR A 357 -8.17 15.58 14.02
N LEU A 358 -7.06 14.89 13.76
CA LEU A 358 -6.98 13.43 13.76
C LEU A 358 -7.02 12.85 15.18
N GLU A 359 -6.67 13.65 16.18
CA GLU A 359 -6.60 13.26 17.60
C GLU A 359 -5.69 12.04 17.84
N GLU A 360 -4.55 11.95 17.15
CA GLU A 360 -3.69 10.75 17.24
C GLU A 360 -2.55 10.83 18.26
N ALA A 361 -2.14 12.02 18.72
CA ALA A 361 -0.92 12.12 19.55
C ALA A 361 -1.07 11.44 20.91
N GLY A 362 -2.13 11.76 21.65
CA GLY A 362 -2.40 11.14 22.95
C GLY A 362 -2.60 9.63 22.84
N SER A 363 -3.29 9.17 21.79
CA SER A 363 -3.55 7.74 21.58
C SER A 363 -2.32 6.96 21.10
N TYR A 364 -1.44 7.55 20.28
CA TYR A 364 -0.15 6.96 19.93
C TYR A 364 0.76 6.84 21.15
N TRP A 365 0.88 7.91 21.94
CA TRP A 365 1.64 7.87 23.19
C TRP A 365 1.13 6.75 24.10
N PHE A 366 -0.18 6.66 24.30
CA PHE A 366 -0.79 5.59 25.11
C PHE A 366 -0.47 4.19 24.56
N ASN A 367 -0.64 3.97 23.25
CA ASN A 367 -0.33 2.70 22.58
C ASN A 367 1.13 2.27 22.74
N ALA A 368 2.06 3.23 22.70
CA ALA A 368 3.49 3.00 22.82
C ALA A 368 3.92 2.78 24.27
N MET A 369 3.37 3.57 25.20
CA MET A 369 3.83 3.60 26.59
C MET A 369 3.23 2.50 27.46
N VAL A 370 2.08 1.92 27.10
CA VAL A 370 1.54 0.72 27.77
C VAL A 370 2.55 -0.44 27.76
N PRO A 371 3.00 -0.95 26.60
CA PRO A 371 3.99 -2.02 26.59
C PRO A 371 5.36 -1.57 27.09
N ASN A 372 5.77 -0.32 26.85
CA ASN A 372 7.04 0.19 27.37
C ASN A 372 7.09 0.12 28.90
N GLY A 373 6.11 0.72 29.58
CA GLY A 373 6.05 0.78 31.05
C GLY A 373 5.96 -0.59 31.72
N VAL A 374 5.25 -1.54 31.10
CA VAL A 374 5.13 -2.92 31.60
C VAL A 374 6.45 -3.68 31.45
N LEU A 375 7.13 -3.57 30.31
CA LEU A 375 8.36 -4.31 30.05
C LEU A 375 9.55 -3.87 30.91
N VAL A 376 9.59 -2.60 31.29
CA VAL A 376 10.65 -2.04 32.16
C VAL A 376 10.26 -1.97 33.63
N ASP A 377 9.03 -2.34 33.98
CA ASP A 377 8.42 -2.14 35.31
C ASP A 377 8.59 -0.68 35.80
N ALA A 378 7.96 0.27 35.10
CA ALA A 378 7.97 1.69 35.45
C ALA A 378 6.63 2.13 36.07
N PRO A 379 6.50 2.16 37.43
CA PRO A 379 5.26 2.56 38.09
C PRO A 379 4.70 3.92 37.69
N PRO A 380 5.51 4.99 37.48
CA PRO A 380 4.97 6.29 37.06
C PRO A 380 4.27 6.23 35.70
N ILE A 381 4.88 5.54 34.73
CA ILE A 381 4.32 5.36 33.39
C ILE A 381 3.08 4.48 33.45
N ASN A 382 3.14 3.36 34.18
CA ASN A 382 2.00 2.44 34.34
C ASN A 382 0.80 3.14 35.00
N ALA A 383 1.05 4.01 35.98
CA ALA A 383 0.00 4.82 36.60
C ALA A 383 -0.60 5.81 35.60
N LYS A 384 0.23 6.48 34.79
CA LYS A 384 -0.26 7.47 33.82
C LYS A 384 -1.03 6.84 32.66
N THR A 385 -0.58 5.69 32.14
CA THR A 385 -1.34 4.95 31.12
C THR A 385 -2.64 4.38 31.70
N ARG A 386 -2.65 3.94 32.96
CA ARG A 386 -3.89 3.53 33.63
C ARG A 386 -4.89 4.67 33.78
N GLU A 387 -4.43 5.86 34.21
CA GLU A 387 -5.25 7.07 34.28
C GLU A 387 -5.83 7.43 32.91
N PHE A 388 -5.01 7.37 31.85
CA PHE A 388 -5.45 7.62 30.49
C PHE A 388 -6.57 6.65 30.06
N LEU A 389 -6.38 5.34 30.31
CA LEU A 389 -7.39 4.33 30.02
C LEU A 389 -8.69 4.60 30.78
N ASP A 390 -8.59 4.79 32.09
CA ASP A 390 -9.75 4.98 32.96
C ASP A 390 -10.55 6.22 32.54
N TYR A 391 -9.87 7.34 32.26
CA TYR A 391 -10.54 8.55 31.77
C TYR A 391 -11.33 8.30 30.48
N VAL A 392 -10.68 7.73 29.45
CA VAL A 392 -11.33 7.51 28.14
C VAL A 392 -12.54 6.58 28.25
N LEU A 393 -12.48 5.57 29.12
CA LEU A 393 -13.60 4.66 29.36
C LEU A 393 -14.74 5.33 30.15
N ASP A 394 -14.42 6.15 31.14
CA ASP A 394 -15.39 6.83 32.00
C ASP A 394 -16.08 8.01 31.29
N THR A 395 -15.44 8.60 30.28
CA THR A 395 -16.01 9.67 29.44
C THR A 395 -16.51 9.18 28.08
N GLN A 396 -16.60 7.87 27.85
CA GLN A 396 -17.17 7.34 26.60
C GLN A 396 -18.63 7.77 26.45
N ASP A 397 -18.97 8.39 25.34
CA ASP A 397 -20.29 9.00 25.17
C ASP A 397 -21.45 7.99 25.04
N GLU A 398 -22.69 8.49 25.12
CA GLU A 398 -23.91 7.68 25.01
C GLU A 398 -24.06 6.99 23.63
N SER A 399 -23.49 7.56 22.57
CA SER A 399 -23.47 6.96 21.24
C SER A 399 -22.46 5.81 21.11
N GLY A 400 -21.50 5.70 22.04
CA GLY A 400 -20.40 4.74 22.02
C GLY A 400 -19.06 5.32 21.52
N TRP A 401 -18.95 6.63 21.30
CA TRP A 401 -17.72 7.26 20.83
C TRP A 401 -16.62 7.24 21.90
N LEU A 402 -15.38 6.96 21.48
CA LEU A 402 -14.21 6.86 22.36
C LEU A 402 -13.23 8.01 22.13
N GLY A 403 -12.66 8.50 23.23
CA GLY A 403 -11.73 9.61 23.23
C GLY A 403 -12.44 10.96 23.14
N PRO A 404 -11.74 12.02 22.70
CA PRO A 404 -12.32 13.35 22.57
C PRO A 404 -13.56 13.35 21.68
N GLU A 405 -14.75 13.58 22.25
CA GLU A 405 -15.91 14.30 21.67
C GLU A 405 -17.20 13.98 22.43
N VAL A 406 -17.88 15.04 22.93
CA VAL A 406 -19.34 15.27 22.87
C VAL A 406 -19.60 16.79 23.01
N GLY A 407 -20.44 17.39 22.15
CA GLY A 407 -20.92 18.78 22.30
C GLY A 407 -20.07 19.90 21.69
N THR A 408 -19.17 19.59 20.75
CA THR A 408 -18.31 20.56 20.05
C THR A 408 -18.46 20.42 18.53
N ASP A 409 -18.10 21.43 17.74
CA ASP A 409 -18.10 21.40 16.27
C ASP A 409 -17.02 20.49 15.64
N LYS A 410 -16.34 19.65 16.45
CA LYS A 410 -15.31 18.72 15.99
C LYS A 410 -15.92 17.58 15.15
N ARG A 411 -15.12 17.07 14.21
CA ARG A 411 -15.51 15.97 13.31
C ARG A 411 -15.08 14.64 13.91
N ARG A 412 -16.02 13.68 13.96
CA ARG A 412 -15.73 12.28 14.25
C ARG A 412 -14.83 11.65 13.18
N VAL A 413 -13.60 11.35 13.56
CA VAL A 413 -12.55 10.68 12.76
C VAL A 413 -12.20 9.35 13.44
N LEU A 414 -12.28 8.24 12.71
CA LEU A 414 -12.08 6.91 13.30
C LEU A 414 -10.61 6.64 13.60
N TRP A 415 -9.72 7.08 12.71
CA TRP A 415 -8.30 6.74 12.71
C TRP A 415 -7.62 6.94 14.09
N GLY A 416 -7.73 8.14 14.69
CA GLY A 416 -7.04 8.45 15.95
C GLY A 416 -7.42 7.55 17.13
N ARG A 417 -8.48 6.73 17.00
CA ARG A 417 -8.92 5.79 18.05
C ARG A 417 -8.27 4.42 17.91
N TYR A 418 -7.75 4.06 16.74
CA TYR A 418 -7.15 2.73 16.54
C TYR A 418 -5.92 2.50 17.44
N PRO A 419 -4.97 3.46 17.56
CA PRO A 419 -3.86 3.32 18.51
C PRO A 419 -4.34 3.17 19.96
N PHE A 420 -5.36 3.94 20.37
CA PHE A 420 -5.95 3.80 21.70
C PHE A 420 -6.48 2.38 21.93
N MET A 421 -7.21 1.82 20.97
CA MET A 421 -7.77 0.47 21.07
C MET A 421 -6.68 -0.61 21.17
N LEU A 422 -5.60 -0.47 20.39
CA LEU A 422 -4.45 -1.37 20.47
C LEU A 422 -3.76 -1.29 21.84
N GLY A 423 -3.61 -0.09 22.42
CA GLY A 423 -3.13 0.09 23.79
C GLY A 423 -4.09 -0.50 24.83
N ALA A 424 -5.40 -0.32 24.67
CA ALA A 424 -6.42 -0.81 25.59
C ALA A 424 -6.49 -2.35 25.59
N ILE A 425 -6.33 -2.99 24.43
CA ILE A 425 -6.17 -4.45 24.31
C ILE A 425 -4.99 -4.93 25.16
N GLN A 426 -3.81 -4.30 25.00
CA GLN A 426 -2.62 -4.65 25.79
C GLN A 426 -2.83 -4.44 27.29
N MET A 427 -3.62 -3.44 27.70
CA MET A 427 -3.99 -3.27 29.11
C MET A 427 -4.82 -4.44 29.65
N THR A 428 -5.70 -5.05 28.83
CA THR A 428 -6.46 -6.25 29.28
C THR A 428 -5.59 -7.48 29.49
N GLU A 429 -4.47 -7.58 28.78
CA GLU A 429 -3.51 -8.69 28.91
C GLU A 429 -2.75 -8.63 30.23
N VAL A 430 -2.53 -7.42 30.76
CA VAL A 430 -1.78 -7.16 32.01
C VAL A 430 -2.71 -7.00 33.21
N TYR A 431 -3.88 -6.39 33.02
CA TYR A 431 -4.84 -6.05 34.06
C TYR A 431 -6.20 -6.71 33.79
N PRO A 432 -6.37 -8.00 34.15
CA PRO A 432 -7.60 -8.74 33.86
C PRO A 432 -8.87 -8.05 34.39
N GLU A 433 -8.77 -7.26 35.46
CA GLU A 433 -9.88 -6.55 36.07
C GLU A 433 -10.47 -5.43 35.18
N VAL A 434 -9.72 -4.90 34.21
CA VAL A 434 -10.25 -3.90 33.26
C VAL A 434 -10.90 -4.52 32.04
N THR A 435 -10.69 -5.82 31.79
CA THR A 435 -11.11 -6.52 30.56
C THR A 435 -12.57 -6.28 30.23
N SER A 436 -13.49 -6.48 31.19
CA SER A 436 -14.92 -6.30 30.93
C SER A 436 -15.28 -4.85 30.59
N ARG A 437 -14.63 -3.85 31.21
CA ARG A 437 -14.85 -2.43 30.90
C ARG A 437 -14.37 -2.11 29.48
N VAL A 438 -13.16 -2.54 29.13
CA VAL A 438 -12.57 -2.34 27.80
C VAL A 438 -13.42 -3.02 26.73
N VAL A 439 -13.69 -4.32 26.87
CA VAL A 439 -14.49 -5.10 25.91
C VAL A 439 -15.87 -4.48 25.69
N ASN A 440 -16.57 -4.09 26.76
CA ASN A 440 -17.87 -3.44 26.64
C ASN A 440 -17.77 -2.11 25.90
N ALA A 441 -16.77 -1.27 26.22
CA ALA A 441 -16.55 0.00 25.57
C ALA A 441 -16.25 -0.15 24.07
N LEU A 442 -15.36 -1.10 23.70
CA LEU A 442 -15.05 -1.39 22.31
C LEU A 442 -16.28 -1.88 21.54
N HIS A 443 -17.10 -2.77 22.11
CA HIS A 443 -18.33 -3.21 21.45
C HIS A 443 -19.33 -2.06 21.21
N ARG A 444 -19.50 -1.12 22.16
CA ARG A 444 -20.33 0.08 21.93
C ARG A 444 -19.77 0.93 20.78
N PHE A 445 -18.46 1.11 20.73
CA PHE A 445 -17.81 1.82 19.64
C PHE A 445 -18.01 1.12 18.29
N VAL A 446 -17.89 -0.21 18.23
CA VAL A 446 -18.09 -0.98 17.00
C VAL A 446 -19.51 -0.80 16.44
N VAL A 447 -20.53 -0.79 17.30
CA VAL A 447 -21.92 -0.52 16.87
C VAL A 447 -22.03 0.86 16.19
N LEU A 448 -21.38 1.87 16.76
CA LEU A 448 -21.35 3.22 16.20
C LEU A 448 -20.55 3.28 14.89
N ALA A 449 -19.33 2.75 14.88
CA ALA A 449 -18.45 2.73 13.73
C ALA A 449 -19.08 1.99 12.54
N ASN A 450 -19.75 0.85 12.77
CA ASN A 450 -20.49 0.13 11.73
C ASN A 450 -21.57 1.00 11.08
N LYS A 451 -22.36 1.73 11.89
CA LYS A 451 -23.39 2.66 11.39
C LYS A 451 -22.77 3.81 10.60
N MET A 452 -21.65 4.35 11.09
CA MET A 452 -20.92 5.43 10.40
C MET A 452 -20.42 4.97 9.04
N LEU A 453 -19.73 3.83 8.96
CA LEU A 453 -19.18 3.27 7.72
C LEU A 453 -20.30 3.01 6.68
N LYS A 454 -21.43 2.43 7.11
CA LYS A 454 -22.60 2.21 6.24
C LYS A 454 -23.25 3.50 5.73
N ALA A 455 -23.10 4.59 6.49
CA ALA A 455 -23.56 5.92 6.07
C ALA A 455 -22.53 6.66 5.20
N GLY A 456 -21.37 6.06 4.90
CA GLY A 456 -20.28 6.70 4.16
C GLY A 456 -19.43 7.67 5.01
N ASN A 457 -19.49 7.56 6.33
CA ASN A 457 -18.68 8.32 7.29
C ASN A 457 -17.55 7.45 7.86
N GLY A 458 -16.52 8.07 8.44
CA GLY A 458 -15.37 7.33 8.99
C GLY A 458 -14.40 6.81 7.93
N THR A 459 -14.48 7.36 6.71
CA THR A 459 -13.67 7.00 5.54
C THR A 459 -12.89 8.21 5.02
N GLU A 460 -12.61 9.18 5.88
CA GLU A 460 -11.65 10.24 5.63
C GLU A 460 -10.29 9.67 5.24
N MET A 461 -9.51 10.43 4.47
CA MET A 461 -8.29 9.95 3.80
C MET A 461 -7.36 9.11 4.69
N TRP A 462 -7.19 9.47 5.97
CA TRP A 462 -6.38 8.73 6.93
C TRP A 462 -7.04 7.41 7.39
N ALA A 463 -8.29 7.44 7.86
CA ALA A 463 -8.99 6.21 8.26
C ALA A 463 -9.24 5.26 7.09
N ALA A 464 -9.55 5.80 5.91
CA ALA A 464 -9.66 5.02 4.69
C ALA A 464 -8.34 4.38 4.30
N THR A 465 -7.18 4.92 4.70
CA THR A 465 -5.89 4.30 4.37
C THR A 465 -5.43 3.31 5.45
N ARG A 466 -5.80 3.55 6.71
CA ARG A 466 -5.33 2.81 7.90
C ARG A 466 -6.38 1.89 8.52
N TRP A 467 -7.40 1.50 7.77
CA TRP A 467 -8.55 0.73 8.26
C TRP A 467 -8.15 -0.64 8.82
N GLU A 468 -7.01 -1.17 8.40
CA GLU A 468 -6.50 -2.47 8.82
C GLU A 468 -6.16 -2.55 10.31
N ASP A 469 -5.77 -1.44 10.95
CA ASP A 469 -5.57 -1.42 12.40
C ASP A 469 -6.88 -1.60 13.16
N PHE A 470 -7.97 -1.01 12.66
CA PHE A 470 -9.29 -1.26 13.22
C PHE A 470 -9.73 -2.71 13.02
N VAL A 471 -9.43 -3.29 11.86
CA VAL A 471 -9.70 -4.70 11.60
C VAL A 471 -8.96 -5.62 12.57
N ILE A 472 -7.70 -5.32 12.93
CA ILE A 472 -6.97 -6.09 13.95
C ILE A 472 -7.68 -6.04 15.31
N VAL A 473 -8.21 -4.88 15.71
CA VAL A 473 -9.01 -4.73 16.95
C VAL A 473 -10.29 -5.57 16.87
N LEU A 474 -11.02 -5.51 15.75
CA LEU A 474 -12.23 -6.31 15.53
C LEU A 474 -11.94 -7.81 15.57
N GLN A 475 -10.79 -8.24 15.06
CA GLN A 475 -10.38 -9.64 15.07
C GLN A 475 -10.03 -10.09 16.49
N TRP A 476 -9.37 -9.25 17.28
CA TRP A 476 -9.11 -9.54 18.69
C TRP A 476 -10.42 -9.73 19.48
N LEU A 477 -11.41 -8.85 19.26
CA LEU A 477 -12.75 -9.03 19.83
C LEU A 477 -13.39 -10.33 19.35
N TYR A 478 -13.30 -10.66 18.06
CA TYR A 478 -13.87 -11.89 17.51
C TYR A 478 -13.26 -13.15 18.14
N ASP A 479 -11.94 -13.19 18.25
CA ASP A 479 -11.20 -14.37 18.70
C ASP A 479 -11.34 -14.58 20.23
N ASN A 480 -11.40 -13.50 21.02
CA ASN A 480 -11.31 -13.57 22.49
C ASN A 480 -12.61 -13.20 23.21
N HIS A 481 -13.38 -12.25 22.67
CA HIS A 481 -14.54 -11.66 23.34
C HIS A 481 -15.71 -11.35 22.38
N PRO A 482 -16.22 -12.34 21.62
CA PRO A 482 -17.19 -12.08 20.57
C PRO A 482 -18.56 -11.63 21.09
N ASN A 483 -18.92 -11.99 22.34
CA ASN A 483 -20.15 -11.59 23.03
C ASN A 483 -21.44 -11.81 22.22
N GLY A 484 -21.49 -12.84 21.36
CA GLY A 484 -22.63 -13.10 20.47
C GLY A 484 -22.78 -12.09 19.32
N GLN A 485 -21.78 -11.23 19.11
CA GLN A 485 -21.75 -10.17 18.08
C GLN A 485 -20.82 -10.52 16.92
N GLU A 486 -20.51 -11.80 16.69
CA GLU A 486 -19.65 -12.28 15.60
C GLU A 486 -20.08 -11.74 14.24
N ALA A 487 -21.39 -11.68 14.00
CA ALA A 487 -21.94 -11.15 12.74
C ALA A 487 -21.67 -9.65 12.57
N LEU A 488 -21.82 -8.84 13.63
CA LEU A 488 -21.53 -7.40 13.60
C LEU A 488 -20.03 -7.15 13.40
N LEU A 489 -19.18 -7.89 14.09
CA LEU A 489 -17.73 -7.77 13.96
C LEU A 489 -17.28 -8.07 12.53
N LEU A 490 -17.73 -9.20 11.96
CA LEU A 490 -17.42 -9.57 10.57
C LEU A 490 -17.97 -8.59 9.55
N ASP A 491 -19.19 -8.09 9.76
CA ASP A 491 -19.79 -7.06 8.92
C ASP A 491 -18.96 -5.77 8.97
N THR A 492 -18.54 -5.34 10.16
CA THR A 492 -17.70 -4.13 10.33
C THR A 492 -16.32 -4.28 9.70
N MET A 493 -15.70 -5.47 9.76
CA MET A 493 -14.43 -5.73 9.04
C MET A 493 -14.59 -5.57 7.54
N LYS A 494 -15.70 -6.08 6.98
CA LYS A 494 -16.01 -5.98 5.55
C LYS A 494 -16.30 -4.54 5.14
N GLU A 495 -17.12 -3.82 5.90
CA GLU A 495 -17.39 -2.40 5.65
C GLU A 495 -16.10 -1.56 5.70
N SER A 496 -15.22 -1.83 6.67
CA SER A 496 -13.90 -1.14 6.76
C SER A 496 -13.05 -1.40 5.52
N LYS A 497 -12.95 -2.65 5.06
CA LYS A 497 -12.23 -3.00 3.83
C LYS A 497 -12.85 -2.36 2.58
N TRP A 498 -14.17 -2.44 2.41
CA TRP A 498 -14.83 -2.02 1.17
C TRP A 498 -14.99 -0.51 1.02
N SER A 499 -14.94 0.21 2.14
CA SER A 499 -14.95 1.67 2.14
C SER A 499 -13.54 2.29 2.21
N GLY A 500 -12.54 1.50 2.58
CA GLY A 500 -11.14 1.91 2.63
C GLY A 500 -10.37 1.78 1.30
N ILE A 501 -9.08 2.04 1.37
CA ILE A 501 -8.12 1.92 0.27
C ILE A 501 -8.03 0.46 -0.15
N PRO A 502 -8.12 0.18 -1.47
CA PRO A 502 -8.00 -1.18 -1.99
C PRO A 502 -6.52 -1.59 -2.03
N TRP A 503 -5.98 -1.99 -0.88
CA TRP A 503 -4.57 -2.38 -0.74
C TRP A 503 -4.17 -3.50 -1.71
N GLU A 504 -5.09 -4.38 -2.13
CA GLU A 504 -4.81 -5.39 -3.16
C GLU A 504 -4.48 -4.78 -4.53
N LEU A 505 -5.01 -3.59 -4.84
CA LEU A 505 -4.67 -2.85 -6.06
C LEU A 505 -3.41 -2.02 -5.86
N VAL A 506 -3.25 -1.36 -4.71
CA VAL A 506 -2.04 -0.55 -4.39
C VAL A 506 -0.78 -1.40 -4.44
N PHE A 507 -0.82 -2.61 -3.86
CA PHE A 507 0.29 -3.57 -3.89
C PHE A 507 0.36 -4.42 -5.17
N SER A 508 -0.54 -4.21 -6.14
CA SER A 508 -0.46 -4.91 -7.42
C SER A 508 0.65 -4.32 -8.30
N GLU A 509 1.32 -5.17 -9.08
CA GLU A 509 2.41 -4.74 -9.95
C GLU A 509 2.00 -3.62 -10.95
N LYS A 510 0.71 -3.58 -11.31
CA LYS A 510 0.15 -2.60 -12.24
C LYS A 510 0.18 -1.18 -11.67
N PHE A 511 -0.07 -1.03 -10.37
CA PHE A 511 -0.25 0.28 -9.75
C PHE A 511 0.84 0.64 -8.74
N PHE A 512 1.67 -0.30 -8.32
CA PHE A 512 2.76 -0.02 -7.40
C PHE A 512 3.76 0.98 -8.03
N PRO A 513 4.14 2.07 -7.34
CA PRO A 513 5.10 3.04 -7.85
C PRO A 513 6.50 2.40 -7.86
N LYS A 514 7.12 2.27 -9.04
CA LYS A 514 8.44 1.63 -9.19
C LYS A 514 9.61 2.63 -9.22
N VAL A 515 9.29 3.90 -9.04
CA VAL A 515 10.19 5.08 -9.01
C VAL A 515 9.66 6.05 -7.95
N GLU A 516 10.34 7.17 -7.75
CA GLU A 516 9.91 8.21 -6.80
C GLU A 516 8.48 8.67 -7.08
N ALA A 517 7.64 8.65 -6.04
CA ALA A 517 6.21 8.91 -6.14
C ALA A 517 5.90 10.32 -6.69
N GLU A 518 6.72 11.32 -6.37
CA GLU A 518 6.62 12.70 -6.87
C GLU A 518 6.68 12.82 -8.41
N LYS A 519 7.24 11.81 -9.09
CA LYS A 519 7.33 11.75 -10.56
C LYS A 519 6.11 11.10 -11.20
N LEU A 520 5.16 10.64 -10.39
CA LEU A 520 4.00 9.87 -10.79
C LEU A 520 2.71 10.54 -10.34
N LYS A 521 1.62 10.22 -11.03
CA LYS A 521 0.27 10.57 -10.57
C LYS A 521 -0.31 9.38 -9.81
N ASN A 522 -0.65 9.57 -8.54
CA ASN A 522 -1.32 8.55 -7.74
C ASN A 522 -2.73 8.26 -8.31
N PRO A 523 -3.05 7.01 -8.69
CA PRO A 523 -4.37 6.65 -9.19
C PRO A 523 -5.40 6.42 -8.07
N PHE A 524 -5.01 6.50 -6.80
CA PHE A 524 -5.84 6.35 -5.61
C PHE A 524 -5.89 7.68 -4.83
N PRO A 525 -6.69 7.80 -3.75
CA PRO A 525 -6.61 8.95 -2.85
C PRO A 525 -5.18 9.27 -2.41
N GLU A 526 -4.87 10.55 -2.24
CA GLU A 526 -3.50 11.09 -2.20
C GLU A 526 -2.59 10.56 -1.08
N LEU A 527 -3.05 9.69 -0.19
CA LEU A 527 -2.27 9.12 0.91
C LEU A 527 -1.86 7.65 0.74
N SER A 528 -2.26 6.98 -0.35
CA SER A 528 -1.99 5.55 -0.51
C SER A 528 -0.51 5.20 -0.72
N TRP A 529 0.30 6.15 -1.23
CA TRP A 529 1.75 5.99 -1.41
C TRP A 529 2.58 6.74 -0.36
N HIS A 530 1.91 7.28 0.68
CA HIS A 530 2.56 7.89 1.84
C HIS A 530 3.34 6.83 2.61
N GLY A 531 4.56 7.12 3.05
CA GLY A 531 5.50 6.16 3.60
C GLY A 531 4.97 5.35 4.78
N VAL A 532 4.44 6.05 5.80
CA VAL A 532 3.84 5.39 6.99
C VAL A 532 2.61 4.58 6.62
N ASN A 533 1.83 5.06 5.66
CA ASN A 533 0.60 4.38 5.27
C ASN A 533 0.91 3.11 4.48
N MET A 534 1.95 3.14 3.63
CA MET A 534 2.49 1.94 3.03
C MET A 534 2.95 0.97 4.12
N ALA A 535 3.65 1.45 5.16
CA ALA A 535 4.13 0.63 6.26
C ALA A 535 2.99 -0.03 7.07
N GLU A 536 1.93 0.70 7.39
CA GLU A 536 0.74 0.16 8.06
C GLU A 536 -0.04 -0.76 7.12
N GLY A 537 -0.27 -0.35 5.87
CA GLY A 537 -1.00 -1.11 4.84
C GLY A 537 -0.42 -2.49 4.54
N LEU A 538 0.86 -2.74 4.84
CA LEU A 538 1.48 -4.08 4.74
C LEU A 538 0.71 -5.15 5.53
N LYS A 539 0.01 -4.79 6.61
CA LYS A 539 -0.83 -5.73 7.39
C LYS A 539 -2.28 -5.82 6.89
N ALA A 540 -2.71 -5.01 5.93
CA ALA A 540 -4.10 -4.96 5.46
C ALA A 540 -4.57 -6.24 4.76
N LEU A 541 -3.74 -6.80 3.89
CA LEU A 541 -4.06 -8.02 3.15
C LEU A 541 -3.98 -9.31 4.00
N PRO A 542 -2.99 -9.54 4.88
CA PRO A 542 -3.07 -10.66 5.81
C PRO A 542 -4.24 -10.51 6.80
N ALA A 543 -4.60 -9.29 7.22
CA ALA A 543 -5.79 -9.07 8.04
C ALA A 543 -7.07 -9.38 7.23
N THR A 544 -7.12 -8.99 5.96
CA THR A 544 -8.22 -9.34 5.04
C THR A 544 -8.40 -10.85 4.91
N TYR A 545 -7.31 -11.56 4.62
CA TYR A 545 -7.31 -13.00 4.39
C TYR A 545 -8.05 -13.76 5.49
N ARG A 546 -7.93 -13.29 6.74
CA ARG A 546 -8.60 -13.94 7.87
C ARG A 546 -10.12 -13.97 7.74
N PHE A 547 -10.78 -12.96 7.18
CA PHE A 547 -12.25 -12.99 7.02
C PHE A 547 -12.72 -13.22 5.58
N THR A 548 -11.83 -13.17 4.59
CA THR A 548 -12.15 -13.49 3.18
C THR A 548 -11.80 -14.92 2.80
N HIS A 549 -10.83 -15.53 3.49
CA HIS A 549 -10.19 -16.82 3.13
C HIS A 549 -9.62 -16.84 1.71
N ASN A 550 -9.34 -15.67 1.13
CA ASN A 550 -8.88 -15.56 -0.25
C ASN A 550 -7.35 -15.54 -0.29
N GLN A 551 -6.75 -16.65 -0.74
CA GLN A 551 -5.30 -16.81 -0.83
C GLN A 551 -4.61 -15.70 -1.64
N SER A 552 -5.31 -15.08 -2.62
CA SER A 552 -4.72 -13.99 -3.39
C SER A 552 -4.34 -12.78 -2.53
N ASP A 553 -5.01 -12.58 -1.39
CA ASP A 553 -4.66 -11.51 -0.46
C ASP A 553 -3.22 -11.70 0.06
N LEU A 554 -2.86 -12.91 0.47
CA LEU A 554 -1.49 -13.23 0.94
C LEU A 554 -0.47 -13.19 -0.20
N ASP A 555 -0.85 -13.69 -1.39
CA ASP A 555 0.04 -13.69 -2.56
C ASP A 555 0.39 -12.26 -3.01
N VAL A 556 -0.59 -11.35 -2.99
CA VAL A 556 -0.38 -9.93 -3.31
C VAL A 556 0.40 -9.23 -2.19
N ALA A 557 0.12 -9.52 -0.92
CA ALA A 557 0.89 -8.96 0.21
C ALA A 557 2.37 -9.32 0.08
N SER A 558 2.66 -10.59 -0.19
CA SER A 558 4.02 -11.12 -0.34
C SER A 558 4.76 -10.46 -1.52
N LYS A 559 4.09 -10.28 -2.67
CA LYS A 559 4.67 -9.58 -3.84
C LYS A 559 4.83 -8.08 -3.61
N GLY A 560 3.85 -7.45 -2.96
CA GLY A 560 3.87 -6.03 -2.61
C GLY A 560 5.06 -5.69 -1.72
N TRP A 561 5.33 -6.54 -0.73
CA TRP A 561 6.53 -6.47 0.10
C TRP A 561 7.82 -6.53 -0.73
N ASP A 562 7.93 -7.51 -1.63
CA ASP A 562 9.12 -7.66 -2.48
C ASP A 562 9.33 -6.44 -3.38
N MET A 563 8.26 -5.89 -3.95
CA MET A 563 8.33 -4.65 -4.75
C MET A 563 8.75 -3.44 -3.92
N LEU A 564 8.20 -3.29 -2.71
CA LEU A 564 8.55 -2.19 -1.81
C LEU A 564 10.05 -2.15 -1.53
N PHE A 565 10.63 -3.28 -1.11
CA PHE A 565 12.06 -3.33 -0.82
C PHE A 565 12.93 -3.36 -2.08
N LYS A 566 12.42 -3.83 -3.22
CA LYS A 566 13.13 -3.76 -4.50
C LYS A 566 13.27 -2.34 -5.04
N TYR A 567 12.21 -1.53 -4.99
CA TYR A 567 12.18 -0.19 -5.62
C TYR A 567 12.44 0.95 -4.63
N HIS A 568 12.27 0.71 -3.33
CA HIS A 568 12.42 1.73 -2.29
C HIS A 568 13.28 1.26 -1.10
N GLY A 569 13.75 0.01 -1.09
CA GLY A 569 14.46 -0.55 0.06
C GLY A 569 15.83 0.08 0.32
N ARG A 570 16.18 0.11 1.61
CA ARG A 570 17.47 0.57 2.14
C ARG A 570 18.27 -0.58 2.76
N PRO A 571 19.62 -0.53 2.72
CA PRO A 571 20.46 -1.48 3.44
C PRO A 571 20.18 -1.52 4.96
N SER A 572 19.69 -0.42 5.54
CA SER A 572 19.24 -0.36 6.95
C SER A 572 18.04 -1.27 7.25
N GLY A 573 17.43 -1.90 6.24
CA GLY A 573 16.24 -2.74 6.38
C GLY A 573 14.93 -1.97 6.25
N ALA A 574 14.95 -0.63 6.30
CA ALA A 574 13.76 0.19 6.04
C ALA A 574 13.59 0.46 4.53
N PHE A 575 12.64 1.31 4.17
CA PHE A 575 12.47 1.81 2.81
C PHE A 575 12.43 3.34 2.79
N ALA A 576 12.69 3.92 1.63
CA ALA A 576 12.76 5.35 1.43
C ALA A 576 11.34 5.92 1.29
N ALA A 577 11.01 6.81 2.20
CA ALA A 577 9.90 7.74 2.04
C ALA A 577 10.23 9.02 2.81
N ASP A 578 10.38 10.11 2.07
CA ASP A 578 10.40 11.47 2.59
C ASP A 578 9.00 12.05 2.39
N GLU A 579 8.10 11.60 3.28
CA GLU A 579 6.64 11.56 3.26
C GLU A 579 6.03 10.59 2.22
N TYR A 580 6.57 10.51 1.00
CA TYR A 580 6.13 9.55 -0.02
C TYR A 580 7.28 8.68 -0.53
N LEU A 581 6.95 7.51 -1.11
CA LEU A 581 7.95 6.56 -1.62
C LEU A 581 9.00 7.21 -2.54
N ALA A 582 10.28 7.09 -2.18
CA ALA A 582 11.33 8.00 -2.66
C ALA A 582 12.46 7.32 -3.47
N GLY A 583 12.16 6.20 -4.13
CA GLY A 583 13.14 5.42 -4.90
C GLY A 583 14.33 4.87 -4.10
N LEU A 584 15.45 4.59 -4.79
CA LEU A 584 16.65 3.94 -4.22
C LEU A 584 17.83 4.88 -3.97
N GLU A 585 17.74 6.18 -4.26
CA GLU A 585 18.88 7.10 -4.12
C GLU A 585 19.26 7.31 -2.65
N ALA A 586 20.53 7.10 -2.28
CA ALA A 586 21.00 7.07 -0.87
C ALA A 586 20.81 8.40 -0.10
N ALA A 587 20.57 9.50 -0.82
CA ALA A 587 20.30 10.82 -0.28
C ALA A 587 18.81 11.07 0.04
N ARG A 588 17.89 10.18 -0.33
CA ARG A 588 16.46 10.33 -0.02
C ARG A 588 16.13 9.84 1.39
N GLY A 589 15.09 10.42 1.98
CA GLY A 589 14.74 10.21 3.39
C GLY A 589 14.06 8.87 3.67
N THR A 590 14.15 8.45 4.93
CA THR A 590 13.31 7.42 5.55
C THR A 590 12.72 8.01 6.83
N GLU A 591 11.39 8.05 6.92
CA GLU A 591 10.66 8.51 8.11
C GLU A 591 10.74 7.54 9.30
N LEU A 592 10.77 8.08 10.53
CA LEU A 592 10.83 7.26 11.75
C LEU A 592 9.54 6.48 12.03
N CYS A 593 8.36 7.08 11.87
CA CYS A 593 7.07 6.39 12.02
C CYS A 593 6.99 5.15 11.11
N LEU A 594 7.41 5.31 9.85
CA LEU A 594 7.46 4.25 8.86
C LEU A 594 8.27 3.04 9.37
N VAL A 595 9.41 3.27 10.01
CA VAL A 595 10.26 2.18 10.53
C VAL A 595 9.49 1.33 11.54
N VAL A 596 8.87 1.96 12.54
CA VAL A 596 8.21 1.21 13.62
C VAL A 596 6.87 0.60 13.19
N GLU A 597 6.13 1.26 12.29
CA GLU A 597 4.91 0.68 11.72
C GLU A 597 5.22 -0.50 10.79
N ALA A 598 6.29 -0.42 9.99
CA ALA A 598 6.73 -1.55 9.14
C ALA A 598 7.20 -2.73 9.99
N MET A 599 7.84 -2.47 11.13
CA MET A 599 8.20 -3.51 12.11
C MET A 599 6.97 -4.23 12.67
N PHE A 600 5.92 -3.48 13.03
CA PHE A 600 4.66 -4.04 13.52
C PHE A 600 3.95 -4.85 12.42
N SER A 601 3.80 -4.28 11.23
CA SER A 601 3.15 -4.94 10.10
C SER A 601 3.89 -6.20 9.64
N GLY A 602 5.23 -6.18 9.61
CA GLY A 602 6.05 -7.34 9.28
C GLY A 602 5.89 -8.48 10.30
N SER A 603 5.79 -8.14 11.59
CA SER A 603 5.54 -9.14 12.65
C SER A 603 4.15 -9.78 12.49
N TYR A 604 3.12 -8.98 12.19
CA TYR A 604 1.78 -9.50 11.94
C TYR A 604 1.70 -10.35 10.67
N LEU A 605 2.36 -9.92 9.57
CA LEU A 605 2.50 -10.71 8.35
C LEU A 605 3.12 -12.09 8.64
N TYR A 606 4.19 -12.15 9.44
CA TYR A 606 4.79 -13.40 9.87
C TYR A 606 3.81 -14.26 10.68
N GLN A 607 3.07 -13.69 11.63
CA GLN A 607 2.07 -14.44 12.41
C GLN A 607 1.01 -15.09 11.51
N VAL A 608 0.61 -14.45 10.41
CA VAL A 608 -0.41 -14.97 9.48
C VAL A 608 0.16 -15.95 8.45
N THR A 609 1.40 -15.74 7.99
CA THR A 609 1.95 -16.46 6.83
C THR A 609 3.05 -17.47 7.18
N ALA A 610 3.76 -17.25 8.29
CA ALA A 610 5.02 -17.93 8.65
C ALA A 610 6.15 -17.78 7.61
N ASP A 611 6.10 -16.76 6.75
CA ASP A 611 7.17 -16.48 5.78
C ASP A 611 8.32 -15.72 6.46
N LEU A 612 9.48 -16.37 6.50
CA LEU A 612 10.70 -15.91 7.17
C LEU A 612 11.14 -14.50 6.72
N LYS A 613 10.89 -14.11 5.46
CA LYS A 613 11.40 -12.85 4.92
C LYS A 613 10.89 -11.63 5.68
N PHE A 614 9.67 -11.72 6.24
CA PHE A 614 9.09 -10.64 7.02
C PHE A 614 9.84 -10.47 8.34
N ALA A 615 10.02 -11.54 9.10
CA ALA A 615 10.72 -11.51 10.39
C ALA A 615 12.19 -11.08 10.24
N ASP A 616 12.87 -11.57 9.20
CA ASP A 616 14.25 -11.21 8.89
C ASP A 616 14.41 -9.70 8.60
N GLN A 617 13.46 -9.11 7.90
CA GLN A 617 13.48 -7.68 7.64
C GLN A 617 13.13 -6.84 8.88
N VAL A 618 12.17 -7.28 9.71
CA VAL A 618 11.85 -6.62 10.99
C VAL A 618 13.09 -6.57 11.87
N GLU A 619 13.83 -7.67 11.96
CA GLU A 619 15.07 -7.73 12.73
C GLU A 619 16.15 -6.79 12.18
N ARG A 620 16.26 -6.61 10.85
CA ARG A 620 17.15 -5.60 10.25
C ARG A 620 16.71 -4.19 10.59
N MET A 621 15.41 -3.86 10.52
CA MET A 621 14.92 -2.53 10.88
C MET A 621 15.20 -2.20 12.35
N ALA A 622 14.93 -3.14 13.26
CA ALA A 622 15.12 -2.97 14.70
C ALA A 622 16.58 -2.68 15.07
N TYR A 623 17.53 -3.41 14.48
CA TYR A 623 18.95 -3.29 14.82
C TYR A 623 19.74 -2.27 13.99
N ASN A 624 19.11 -1.61 13.01
CA ASN A 624 19.77 -0.62 12.16
C ASN A 624 18.96 0.67 12.04
N ALA A 625 17.83 0.63 11.33
CA ALA A 625 17.07 1.82 10.98
C ALA A 625 16.52 2.57 12.20
N LEU A 626 15.96 1.86 13.19
CA LEU A 626 15.40 2.47 14.40
C LEU A 626 16.46 3.23 15.23
N PRO A 627 17.53 2.59 15.73
CA PRO A 627 18.53 3.28 16.56
C PRO A 627 19.32 4.37 15.81
N ALA A 628 19.41 4.27 14.47
CA ALA A 628 20.10 5.25 13.64
C ALA A 628 19.46 6.65 13.63
N MET A 629 18.17 6.74 14.00
CA MET A 629 17.40 7.99 14.05
C MET A 629 17.33 8.62 15.44
N LEU A 630 17.94 7.98 16.45
CA LEU A 630 17.87 8.41 17.84
C LEU A 630 19.27 8.78 18.32
N THR A 631 19.40 9.77 19.20
CA THR A 631 20.65 9.98 19.95
C THR A 631 20.92 8.80 20.87
N GLY A 632 22.17 8.65 21.32
CA GLY A 632 22.54 7.54 22.21
C GLY A 632 21.68 7.48 23.46
N ASP A 633 21.43 8.64 24.07
CA ASP A 633 20.56 8.82 25.25
C ASP A 633 19.06 8.90 24.93
N MET A 634 18.69 8.85 23.65
CA MET A 634 17.30 8.94 23.16
C MET A 634 16.54 10.20 23.62
N TRP A 635 17.24 11.31 23.89
CA TRP A 635 16.63 12.61 24.16
C TRP A 635 16.30 13.42 22.89
N ALA A 636 16.82 13.01 21.74
CA ALA A 636 16.49 13.61 20.45
C ALA A 636 16.36 12.55 19.34
N ARG A 637 15.46 12.82 18.39
CA ARG A 637 15.16 11.96 17.23
C ARG A 637 15.23 12.74 15.92
N GLN A 638 15.49 12.06 14.80
CA GLN A 638 15.28 12.61 13.45
C GLN A 638 13.88 12.27 12.95
N TYR A 639 13.28 13.16 12.14
CA TYR A 639 12.08 12.82 11.36
C TYR A 639 12.46 11.99 10.15
N LEU A 640 13.42 12.48 9.34
CA LEU A 640 13.97 11.80 8.17
C LEU A 640 15.46 11.51 8.36
N GLN A 641 15.83 10.26 8.17
CA GLN A 641 17.23 9.85 8.06
C GLN A 641 17.62 9.55 6.61
N GLN A 642 18.90 9.73 6.28
CA GLN A 642 19.47 9.31 5.00
C GLN A 642 20.38 8.08 5.19
N GLN A 643 20.52 7.27 4.13
CA GLN A 643 21.45 6.13 4.13
C GLN A 643 22.90 6.61 4.08
N ASN A 644 23.18 7.59 3.22
CA ASN A 644 24.42 8.37 3.22
C ASN A 644 24.11 9.77 3.76
N GLN A 645 24.41 10.00 5.03
CA GLN A 645 24.09 11.22 5.78
C GLN A 645 25.39 11.94 6.17
N ILE A 646 25.86 12.87 5.34
CA ILE A 646 27.12 13.59 5.59
C ILE A 646 26.97 14.81 6.50
N ALA A 647 25.74 15.26 6.72
CA ALA A 647 25.37 16.31 7.65
C ALA A 647 23.97 16.01 8.22
N SER A 648 23.67 16.53 9.39
CA SER A 648 22.33 16.59 9.97
C SER A 648 22.08 18.04 10.35
N LYS A 649 21.33 18.76 9.51
CA LYS A 649 21.09 20.21 9.64
C LYS A 649 19.82 20.59 8.90
N ASN A 650 19.40 21.84 9.07
CA ASN A 650 18.43 22.44 8.16
C ASN A 650 19.01 22.48 6.73
N MET A 651 18.47 21.66 5.82
CA MET A 651 19.10 21.32 4.55
C MET A 651 18.90 22.38 3.46
N THR A 652 19.91 22.57 2.60
CA THR A 652 19.88 23.50 1.47
C THR A 652 20.73 22.94 0.32
N PRO A 653 20.15 22.68 -0.87
CA PRO A 653 18.72 22.64 -1.15
C PRO A 653 18.03 21.55 -0.31
N ASN A 654 16.71 21.60 -0.24
CA ASN A 654 15.92 20.58 0.46
C ASN A 654 15.85 19.29 -0.39
N PRO A 655 16.38 18.14 0.07
CA PRO A 655 16.26 16.88 -0.65
C PRO A 655 14.92 16.15 -0.40
N PHE A 656 14.05 16.67 0.48
CA PHE A 656 12.77 16.07 0.91
C PHE A 656 11.60 16.92 0.42
N PRO A 657 11.00 16.64 -0.73
CA PRO A 657 10.11 17.59 -1.40
C PRO A 657 8.88 18.01 -0.58
N GLU A 658 8.35 17.12 0.26
CA GLU A 658 7.13 17.37 1.05
C GLU A 658 7.43 17.78 2.50
N ASP A 659 8.27 17.02 3.22
CA ASP A 659 8.55 17.21 4.66
C ASP A 659 9.40 18.45 5.00
N GLY A 660 10.00 19.12 4.03
CA GLY A 660 10.81 20.32 4.28
C GLY A 660 12.23 20.06 4.81
N PRO A 661 13.08 21.09 4.83
CA PRO A 661 14.53 20.94 5.06
C PRO A 661 14.92 20.71 6.53
N TYR A 662 14.03 20.97 7.50
CA TYR A 662 14.32 20.81 8.93
C TYR A 662 14.20 19.35 9.41
N SER A 663 13.58 18.48 8.62
CA SER A 663 13.24 17.09 8.96
C SER A 663 14.44 16.20 9.26
N ASN A 664 15.64 16.62 8.86
CA ASN A 664 16.89 15.90 9.10
C ASN A 664 17.64 16.36 10.35
N VAL A 665 17.14 17.34 11.11
CA VAL A 665 17.71 17.74 12.41
C VAL A 665 17.39 16.67 13.46
N PHE A 666 18.29 16.41 14.41
CA PHE A 666 17.94 15.64 15.62
C PHE A 666 17.27 16.59 16.61
N GLY A 667 16.10 16.25 17.14
CA GLY A 667 15.42 17.12 18.10
C GLY A 667 14.20 16.48 18.75
N LEU A 668 13.43 17.30 19.46
CA LEU A 668 12.14 16.91 20.05
C LEU A 668 11.07 16.73 18.97
N GLU A 669 10.91 17.76 18.13
CA GLU A 669 9.91 17.85 17.08
C GLU A 669 10.48 18.47 15.78
N PRO A 670 11.53 17.89 15.17
CA PRO A 670 11.86 18.26 13.80
C PRO A 670 10.66 17.92 12.90
N ASN A 671 10.11 18.94 12.25
CA ASN A 671 8.98 18.88 11.32
C ASN A 671 7.59 18.66 11.95
N TYR A 672 7.15 17.40 12.12
CA TYR A 672 5.83 17.08 12.66
C TYR A 672 5.90 16.30 14.00
N PRO A 673 4.88 16.43 14.88
CA PRO A 673 4.76 15.69 16.15
C PRO A 673 4.68 14.17 16.03
N CYS A 674 4.20 13.61 14.92
CA CYS A 674 3.80 12.20 14.81
C CYS A 674 4.93 11.25 15.23
N CYS A 675 6.15 11.46 14.72
CA CYS A 675 7.30 10.62 15.04
C CYS A 675 7.60 10.60 16.53
N THR A 676 7.47 11.74 17.24
CA THR A 676 7.77 11.87 18.68
C THR A 676 6.92 10.88 19.49
N VAL A 677 5.61 10.87 19.26
CA VAL A 677 4.66 10.03 20.00
C VAL A 677 4.53 8.60 19.45
N ASN A 678 4.95 8.36 18.21
CA ASN A 678 4.81 7.08 17.52
C ASN A 678 6.02 6.16 17.71
N PHE A 679 7.26 6.68 17.59
CA PHE A 679 8.48 5.86 17.65
C PHE A 679 8.62 5.00 18.92
N PRO A 680 8.16 5.42 20.12
CA PRO A 680 8.45 4.66 21.34
C PRO A 680 7.85 3.25 21.33
N GLN A 681 6.92 2.95 20.43
CA GLN A 681 6.35 1.61 20.29
C GLN A 681 7.33 0.58 19.70
N GLY A 682 8.40 1.03 19.01
CA GLY A 682 9.27 0.16 18.21
C GLY A 682 9.92 -0.97 19.00
N TRP A 683 10.70 -0.64 20.05
CA TRP A 683 11.33 -1.63 20.91
C TRP A 683 10.33 -2.50 21.68
N PRO A 684 9.32 -1.93 22.37
CA PRO A 684 8.34 -2.73 23.09
C PRO A 684 7.63 -3.75 22.20
N LYS A 685 7.14 -3.35 21.02
CA LYS A 685 6.44 -4.26 20.10
C LYS A 685 7.37 -5.31 19.49
N PHE A 686 8.64 -4.99 19.26
CA PHE A 686 9.64 -5.99 18.84
C PHE A 686 9.86 -7.03 19.94
N ILE A 687 10.01 -6.60 21.19
CA ILE A 687 10.25 -7.47 22.34
C ILE A 687 9.04 -8.39 22.61
N THR A 688 7.81 -7.86 22.58
CA THR A 688 6.59 -8.67 22.81
C THR A 688 6.33 -9.71 21.72
N ASN A 689 6.98 -9.59 20.56
CA ASN A 689 6.93 -10.57 19.48
C ASN A 689 8.16 -11.50 19.45
N ALA A 690 9.08 -11.40 20.42
CA ALA A 690 10.27 -12.26 20.47
C ALA A 690 9.91 -13.74 20.66
N PHE A 691 8.82 -14.01 21.40
CA PHE A 691 8.24 -15.34 21.50
C PHE A 691 6.77 -15.34 21.04
N LEU A 692 6.36 -16.44 20.43
CA LEU A 692 4.99 -16.73 20.01
C LEU A 692 4.61 -18.15 20.43
N VAL A 693 3.35 -18.54 20.26
CA VAL A 693 2.90 -19.93 20.44
C VAL A 693 2.20 -20.43 19.18
N THR A 694 2.16 -21.75 18.99
CA THR A 694 1.29 -22.36 17.97
C THR A 694 -0.19 -22.17 18.32
N PRO A 695 -1.13 -22.23 17.36
CA PRO A 695 -2.55 -21.96 17.62
C PRO A 695 -3.21 -22.96 18.58
N ASP A 696 -2.69 -24.19 18.64
CA ASP A 696 -3.08 -25.20 19.63
C ASP A 696 -2.47 -24.95 21.02
N LYS A 697 -1.61 -23.93 21.14
CA LYS A 697 -0.85 -23.52 22.33
C LYS A 697 0.11 -24.61 22.85
N GLN A 698 0.47 -25.61 22.05
CA GLN A 698 1.30 -26.73 22.50
C GLN A 698 2.81 -26.50 22.32
N SER A 699 3.21 -25.55 21.48
CA SER A 699 4.62 -25.28 21.18
C SER A 699 4.99 -23.81 21.44
N LEU A 700 6.22 -23.60 21.92
CA LEU A 700 6.81 -22.27 22.07
C LEU A 700 7.65 -21.95 20.83
N VAL A 701 7.49 -20.76 20.27
CA VAL A 701 8.22 -20.28 19.10
C VAL A 701 9.10 -19.11 19.54
N HIS A 702 10.41 -19.20 19.34
CA HIS A 702 11.37 -18.11 19.52
C HIS A 702 11.66 -17.48 18.15
N LEU A 703 11.03 -16.33 17.91
CA LEU A 703 11.05 -15.63 16.63
C LEU A 703 12.22 -14.65 16.56
N TYR A 704 12.19 -13.56 17.33
CA TYR A 704 13.28 -12.57 17.30
C TYR A 704 14.41 -13.00 18.24
N LEU A 705 15.64 -12.83 17.75
CA LEU A 705 16.82 -13.30 18.46
C LEU A 705 17.44 -12.15 19.26
N GLY A 706 17.73 -12.41 20.52
CA GLY A 706 18.24 -11.41 21.45
C GLY A 706 18.17 -11.92 22.89
N PRO A 707 18.67 -11.13 23.85
CA PRO A 707 18.56 -11.50 25.25
C PRO A 707 17.12 -11.28 25.74
N PHE A 708 16.40 -12.37 25.91
CA PHE A 708 14.97 -12.39 26.28
C PHE A 708 14.71 -13.44 27.37
N SER A 709 13.62 -13.25 28.11
CA SER A 709 13.05 -14.29 28.95
C SER A 709 11.54 -14.36 28.77
N THR A 710 10.96 -15.54 29.00
CA THR A 710 9.51 -15.72 28.98
C THR A 710 9.06 -16.77 29.99
N SER A 711 7.83 -16.60 30.50
CA SER A 711 7.14 -17.54 31.38
C SER A 711 5.70 -17.70 30.91
N VAL A 712 5.33 -18.88 30.44
CA VAL A 712 4.03 -19.18 29.83
C VAL A 712 3.47 -20.52 30.30
N VAL A 713 2.17 -20.73 30.10
CA VAL A 713 1.53 -22.04 30.27
C VAL A 713 1.06 -22.54 28.91
N LEU A 714 1.76 -23.55 28.38
CA LEU A 714 1.40 -24.23 27.13
C LEU A 714 0.33 -25.30 27.39
N ALA A 715 -0.46 -25.62 26.38
CA ALA A 715 -1.46 -26.68 26.46
C ALA A 715 -0.83 -28.09 26.34
N PRO A 716 -1.35 -29.10 27.06
CA PRO A 716 -2.27 -28.99 28.21
C PRO A 716 -1.49 -28.76 29.51
N ASP A 717 -1.72 -27.63 30.20
CA ASP A 717 -1.16 -27.28 31.52
C ASP A 717 0.33 -27.59 31.70
N ASN A 718 1.16 -27.10 30.79
CA ASN A 718 2.62 -27.22 30.82
C ASN A 718 3.23 -25.85 31.16
N ALA A 719 3.68 -25.67 32.40
CA ALA A 719 4.36 -24.45 32.80
C ALA A 719 5.76 -24.46 32.18
N VAL A 720 6.05 -23.47 31.34
CA VAL A 720 7.31 -23.33 30.60
C VAL A 720 7.95 -21.99 30.92
N THR A 721 9.23 -22.01 31.29
CA THR A 721 10.07 -20.82 31.32
C THR A 721 11.21 -20.97 30.33
N ALA A 722 11.59 -19.89 29.67
CA ALA A 722 12.78 -19.84 28.82
C ALA A 722 13.58 -18.57 29.11
N SER A 723 14.90 -18.70 29.24
CA SER A 723 15.85 -17.60 29.39
C SER A 723 16.92 -17.70 28.31
N VAL A 724 17.14 -16.62 27.56
CA VAL A 724 18.09 -16.56 26.45
C VAL A 724 19.25 -15.66 26.84
N GLU A 725 20.42 -16.25 27.05
CA GLU A 725 21.68 -15.55 27.28
C GLU A 725 22.42 -15.39 25.96
N THR A 726 22.61 -14.14 25.52
CA THR A 726 23.30 -13.85 24.26
C THR A 726 23.79 -12.41 24.17
N LEU A 727 24.81 -12.20 23.34
CA LEU A 727 25.24 -10.88 22.85
C LEU A 727 24.68 -10.56 21.46
N TYR A 728 23.87 -11.43 20.86
CA TYR A 728 23.25 -11.19 19.55
C TYR A 728 22.51 -9.84 19.54
N PRO A 729 22.64 -9.03 18.48
CA PRO A 729 23.29 -9.31 17.18
C PRO A 729 24.81 -9.04 17.14
N PHE A 730 25.43 -8.68 18.27
CA PHE A 730 26.87 -8.40 18.39
C PHE A 730 27.72 -9.65 18.68
N GLY A 731 27.08 -10.78 18.91
CA GLY A 731 27.68 -12.11 18.98
C GLY A 731 26.81 -13.13 18.27
N ASP A 732 27.37 -14.32 18.02
CA ASP A 732 26.71 -15.34 17.19
C ASP A 732 26.07 -16.47 18.01
N VAL A 733 26.31 -16.52 19.33
CA VAL A 733 25.90 -17.62 20.19
C VAL A 733 24.73 -17.22 21.08
N LEU A 734 23.70 -18.05 21.10
CA LEU A 734 22.56 -17.98 22.00
C LEU A 734 22.54 -19.23 22.88
N THR A 735 22.47 -19.04 24.19
CA THR A 735 22.24 -20.13 25.15
C THR A 735 20.85 -19.97 25.74
N THR A 736 19.92 -20.81 25.30
CA THR A 736 18.55 -20.84 25.80
C THR A 736 18.43 -21.92 26.87
N THR A 737 18.10 -21.53 28.11
CA THR A 737 17.73 -22.46 29.18
C THR A 737 16.22 -22.51 29.30
N ILE A 738 15.64 -23.68 29.10
CA ILE A 738 14.20 -23.93 29.13
C ILE A 738 13.88 -24.85 30.31
N SER A 739 12.91 -24.47 31.13
CA SER A 739 12.33 -25.36 32.15
C SER A 739 10.88 -25.68 31.78
N SER A 740 10.47 -26.94 31.84
CA SER A 740 9.08 -27.32 31.60
C SER A 740 8.59 -28.44 32.52
N THR A 741 7.29 -28.46 32.82
CA THR A 741 6.68 -29.55 33.61
C THR A 741 6.32 -30.76 32.75
N LYS A 742 6.11 -30.57 31.45
CA LYS A 742 5.78 -31.61 30.47
C LYS A 742 6.65 -31.48 29.21
N PRO A 743 6.81 -32.56 28.43
CA PRO A 743 7.45 -32.49 27.12
C PRO A 743 6.65 -31.61 26.15
N PHE A 744 7.36 -30.87 25.30
CA PHE A 744 6.76 -30.05 24.24
C PHE A 744 7.79 -29.75 23.14
N THR A 745 7.37 -29.07 22.07
CA THR A 745 8.26 -28.65 20.98
C THR A 745 8.64 -27.19 21.13
N TYR A 746 9.94 -26.92 21.16
CA TYR A 746 10.52 -25.58 21.05
C TYR A 746 10.93 -25.33 19.60
N LEU A 747 10.37 -24.29 18.97
CA LEU A 747 10.65 -23.88 17.60
C LEU A 747 11.51 -22.61 17.65
N VAL A 748 12.72 -22.62 17.10
CA VAL A 748 13.61 -21.44 17.10
C VAL A 748 13.94 -21.01 15.68
N ARG A 749 13.88 -19.70 15.40
CA ARG A 749 14.20 -19.16 14.07
C ARG A 749 15.68 -19.32 13.73
N ILE A 750 15.94 -19.75 12.51
CA ILE A 750 17.25 -19.71 11.84
C ILE A 750 17.17 -18.64 10.73
N PRO A 751 17.79 -17.46 10.91
CA PRO A 751 17.71 -16.36 9.94
C PRO A 751 18.29 -16.72 8.57
N SER A 752 17.76 -16.13 7.49
CA SER A 752 18.15 -16.45 6.10
C SER A 752 19.62 -16.18 5.77
N TRP A 753 20.28 -15.30 6.53
CA TRP A 753 21.69 -14.94 6.35
C TRP A 753 22.69 -15.86 7.06
N VAL A 754 22.22 -16.84 7.83
CA VAL A 754 23.10 -17.77 8.56
C VAL A 754 23.64 -18.83 7.61
N THR A 755 24.96 -18.97 7.59
CA THR A 755 25.68 -20.01 6.85
C THR A 755 26.45 -20.91 7.83
N GLY A 756 26.20 -22.23 7.81
CA GLY A 756 26.87 -23.16 8.72
C GLY A 756 26.42 -23.05 10.18
N GLY A 757 25.14 -22.74 10.42
CA GLY A 757 24.56 -22.72 11.75
C GLY A 757 24.67 -24.07 12.45
N THR A 758 24.79 -24.06 13.78
CA THR A 758 24.85 -25.29 14.57
C THR A 758 24.01 -25.21 15.84
N ILE A 759 23.51 -26.35 16.31
CA ILE A 759 22.72 -26.48 17.52
C ILE A 759 23.22 -27.67 18.36
N SER A 760 23.28 -27.49 19.68
CA SER A 760 23.51 -28.56 20.65
C SER A 760 22.44 -28.50 21.74
N VAL A 761 21.99 -29.65 22.22
CA VAL A 761 20.97 -29.78 23.26
C VAL A 761 21.56 -30.59 24.42
N ASN A 762 21.52 -30.03 25.63
CA ASN A 762 22.03 -30.63 26.87
C ASN A 762 23.50 -31.09 26.77
N GLY A 763 24.35 -30.31 26.08
CA GLY A 763 25.76 -30.66 25.85
C GLY A 763 25.97 -31.87 24.95
N GLY A 764 24.92 -32.34 24.27
CA GLY A 764 24.98 -33.45 23.32
C GLY A 764 25.70 -33.08 22.01
N PRO A 765 25.73 -34.02 21.04
CA PRO A 765 26.39 -33.82 19.77
C PRO A 765 25.89 -32.58 19.03
N VAL A 766 26.83 -31.78 18.52
CA VAL A 766 26.54 -30.61 17.69
C VAL A 766 25.94 -31.07 16.36
N LYS A 767 24.80 -30.48 15.98
CA LYS A 767 24.10 -30.74 14.71
C LYS A 767 24.10 -29.49 13.85
N ALA A 768 24.22 -29.67 12.54
CA ALA A 768 24.06 -28.58 11.59
C ALA A 768 22.59 -28.14 11.52
N VAL A 769 22.38 -26.83 11.40
CA VAL A 769 21.08 -26.22 11.12
C VAL A 769 21.22 -25.24 9.96
N ALA A 770 20.15 -25.09 9.19
CA ALA A 770 20.07 -24.18 8.06
C ALA A 770 18.69 -23.53 8.03
N PRO A 771 18.55 -22.38 7.35
CA PRO A 771 17.24 -21.75 7.15
C PRO A 771 16.28 -22.71 6.44
N ALA A 772 15.13 -22.97 7.05
CA ALA A 772 14.03 -23.71 6.43
C ALA A 772 13.05 -22.75 5.73
N GLU A 773 12.09 -23.27 4.95
CA GLU A 773 11.06 -22.45 4.29
C GLU A 773 10.20 -21.66 5.30
N THR A 774 9.88 -22.25 6.45
CA THR A 774 9.25 -21.55 7.58
C THR A 774 10.26 -20.82 8.47
N GLY A 775 11.55 -21.01 8.23
CA GLY A 775 12.64 -20.48 9.04
C GLY A 775 12.78 -21.05 10.45
N LEU A 776 11.97 -22.03 10.88
CA LEU A 776 11.99 -22.56 12.25
C LEU A 776 12.66 -23.94 12.34
N HIS A 777 13.53 -24.11 13.33
CA HIS A 777 14.12 -25.39 13.72
C HIS A 777 13.43 -25.95 14.97
N ALA A 778 13.00 -27.20 14.93
CA ALA A 778 12.29 -27.86 16.03
C ALA A 778 13.24 -28.60 16.97
N VAL A 779 13.09 -28.35 18.26
CA VAL A 779 13.78 -29.04 19.35
C VAL A 779 12.74 -29.67 20.27
N VAL A 780 12.83 -30.98 20.49
CA VAL A 780 11.99 -31.67 21.46
C VAL A 780 12.54 -31.41 22.86
N VAL A 781 11.76 -30.72 23.68
CA VAL A 781 12.08 -30.44 25.08
C VAL A 781 11.39 -31.49 25.94
N ARG A 782 12.13 -32.12 26.85
CA ARG A 782 11.58 -33.04 27.85
C ARG A 782 11.24 -32.27 29.13
N ALA A 783 10.36 -32.84 29.96
CA ALA A 783 10.11 -32.32 31.29
C ALA A 783 11.41 -32.18 32.10
N GLY A 784 11.51 -31.12 32.90
CA GLY A 784 12.73 -30.69 33.58
C GLY A 784 13.40 -29.53 32.86
N THR A 785 14.73 -29.43 33.01
CA THR A 785 15.53 -28.36 32.41
C THR A 785 16.23 -28.87 31.14
N THR A 786 16.15 -28.10 30.07
CA THR A 786 16.85 -28.31 28.80
C THR A 786 17.66 -27.07 28.44
N THR A 787 18.93 -27.23 28.13
CA THR A 787 19.78 -26.17 27.59
C THR A 787 19.97 -26.38 26.10
N VAL A 788 19.66 -25.36 25.30
CA VAL A 788 19.86 -25.32 23.85
C VAL A 788 20.92 -24.27 23.55
N VAL A 789 22.04 -24.68 22.95
CA VAL A 789 23.09 -23.78 22.49
C VAL A 789 23.00 -23.69 20.98
N LEU A 790 22.68 -22.49 20.48
CA LEU A 790 22.57 -22.19 19.06
C LEU A 790 23.72 -21.25 18.67
N ASN A 791 24.52 -21.66 17.70
CA ASN A 791 25.59 -20.84 17.13
C ASN A 791 25.24 -20.50 15.68
N LEU A 792 25.11 -19.21 15.40
CA LEU A 792 24.64 -18.63 14.14
C LEU A 792 25.73 -17.76 13.49
N PRO A 793 26.86 -18.37 13.08
CA PRO A 793 27.91 -17.63 12.42
C PRO A 793 27.36 -16.93 11.17
N SER A 794 27.81 -15.71 10.96
CA SER A 794 27.43 -14.89 9.82
C SER A 794 28.67 -14.37 9.10
N GLU A 795 28.69 -14.58 7.79
CA GLU A 795 29.71 -14.01 6.91
C GLU A 795 29.41 -12.53 6.61
N ILE A 796 30.43 -11.81 6.12
CA ILE A 796 30.23 -10.48 5.56
C ILE A 796 29.53 -10.64 4.21
N ARG A 797 28.35 -10.06 4.06
CA ARG A 797 27.60 -10.02 2.81
C ARG A 797 27.73 -8.64 2.17
N ILE A 798 27.95 -8.63 0.87
CA ILE A 798 28.00 -7.43 0.04
C ILE A 798 26.67 -7.35 -0.71
N GLU A 799 25.92 -6.27 -0.49
CA GLU A 799 24.69 -5.96 -1.23
C GLU A 799 25.01 -4.97 -2.35
N SER A 800 24.66 -5.29 -3.59
CA SER A 800 24.77 -4.37 -4.71
C SER A 800 23.72 -3.27 -4.61
N ARG A 801 24.13 -2.02 -4.81
CA ARG A 801 23.30 -0.82 -4.74
C ARG A 801 23.40 -0.02 -6.05
N PRO A 802 22.54 1.00 -6.26
CA PRO A 802 22.61 1.85 -7.45
C PRO A 802 24.01 2.43 -7.70
N HIS A 803 24.28 2.84 -8.95
CA HIS A 803 25.58 3.42 -9.37
C HIS A 803 26.79 2.51 -9.15
N GLY A 804 26.58 1.19 -9.13
CA GLY A 804 27.64 0.21 -8.86
C GLY A 804 28.22 0.28 -7.45
N SER A 805 27.53 0.97 -6.53
CA SER A 805 27.91 1.03 -5.13
C SER A 805 27.55 -0.25 -4.38
N VAL A 806 28.09 -0.39 -3.17
CA VAL A 806 27.87 -1.57 -2.33
C VAL A 806 27.54 -1.18 -0.89
N ALA A 807 26.67 -1.96 -0.25
CA ALA A 807 26.44 -1.93 1.18
C ALA A 807 26.94 -3.22 1.84
N LEU A 808 27.34 -3.14 3.10
CA LEU A 808 27.97 -4.25 3.82
C LEU A 808 27.11 -4.69 4.99
N HIS A 809 26.99 -6.00 5.16
CA HIS A 809 26.18 -6.60 6.21
C HIS A 809 26.95 -7.73 6.89
N ARG A 810 26.67 -7.96 8.17
CA ARG A 810 27.01 -9.21 8.86
C ARG A 810 25.87 -9.54 9.81
N GLY A 811 25.27 -10.71 9.64
CA GLY A 811 24.04 -11.07 10.33
C GLY A 811 22.93 -10.08 9.96
N PRO A 812 22.16 -9.57 10.94
CA PRO A 812 21.16 -8.52 10.72
C PRO A 812 21.78 -7.12 10.62
N LEU A 813 23.05 -6.92 11.02
CA LEU A 813 23.67 -5.59 11.08
C LEU A 813 24.14 -5.14 9.70
N ASN A 814 23.72 -3.94 9.30
CA ASN A 814 24.30 -3.14 8.23
C ASN A 814 25.47 -2.31 8.80
N TYR A 815 26.53 -2.11 8.03
CA TYR A 815 27.73 -1.38 8.46
C TYR A 815 27.87 -0.07 7.69
N ALA A 816 28.42 0.93 8.37
CA ALA A 816 28.65 2.26 7.85
C ALA A 816 29.97 2.86 8.38
N PHE A 817 30.58 3.75 7.61
CA PHE A 817 31.66 4.59 8.09
C PHE A 817 31.06 5.73 8.91
N ASP A 818 31.26 5.71 10.22
CA ASP A 818 30.84 6.79 11.14
C ASP A 818 31.75 8.00 10.92
N ILE A 819 31.19 9.06 10.35
CA ILE A 819 31.93 10.26 9.98
C ILE A 819 32.20 11.06 11.27
N PRO A 820 33.46 11.40 11.58
CA PRO A 820 33.77 12.31 12.68
C PRO A 820 32.96 13.59 12.54
N ARG A 821 32.37 14.09 13.63
CA ARG A 821 31.39 15.19 13.57
C ARG A 821 31.62 16.25 14.65
N THR A 822 31.27 17.49 14.32
CA THR A 822 31.05 18.55 15.31
C THR A 822 29.57 18.71 15.56
N GLU A 823 29.22 18.99 16.80
CA GLU A 823 27.84 19.19 17.24
C GLU A 823 27.58 20.66 17.57
N LYS A 824 26.38 21.14 17.22
CA LYS A 824 25.89 22.45 17.59
C LYS A 824 24.44 22.34 18.05
N GLN A 825 24.20 22.72 19.30
CA GLN A 825 22.85 22.94 19.82
C GLN A 825 22.20 24.14 19.11
N LEU A 826 20.98 23.93 18.60
CA LEU A 826 20.16 24.93 17.92
C LEU A 826 19.14 25.55 18.87
N ALA A 827 18.41 24.71 19.60
CA ALA A 827 17.38 25.12 20.56
C ALA A 827 17.24 24.07 21.67
N ALA A 828 16.85 24.48 22.88
CA ALA A 828 16.41 23.58 23.94
C ALA A 828 14.95 23.87 24.28
N HIS A 829 14.19 22.83 24.65
CA HIS A 829 12.82 23.00 25.09
C HIS A 829 12.77 23.73 26.44
N PRO A 830 11.93 24.78 26.61
CA PRO A 830 11.96 25.63 27.81
C PRO A 830 11.55 24.91 29.10
N LEU A 831 10.72 23.86 29.00
CA LEU A 831 10.27 23.07 30.15
C LEU A 831 11.12 21.82 30.40
N GLU A 832 11.99 21.46 29.45
CA GLU A 832 12.82 20.26 29.54
C GLU A 832 14.14 20.50 28.80
N PRO A 833 15.17 21.03 29.48
CA PRO A 833 16.44 21.40 28.83
C PRO A 833 17.21 20.23 28.23
N ARG A 834 16.87 18.98 28.55
CA ARG A 834 17.46 17.78 27.94
C ARG A 834 16.92 17.52 26.52
N ALA A 835 15.71 17.97 26.22
CA ALA A 835 15.14 17.90 24.87
C ALA A 835 15.72 19.04 24.01
N VAL A 836 16.73 18.68 23.20
CA VAL A 836 17.55 19.65 22.45
C VAL A 836 17.53 19.34 20.96
N ASP A 837 17.31 20.37 20.16
CA ASP A 837 17.50 20.33 18.72
C ASP A 837 18.98 20.55 18.40
N MET A 838 19.58 19.64 17.64
CA MET A 838 21.01 19.53 17.40
C MET A 838 21.33 19.39 15.93
N GLN A 839 22.38 20.12 15.53
CA GLN A 839 22.99 20.04 14.21
C GLN A 839 24.32 19.28 14.29
N PHE A 840 24.53 18.34 13.37
CA PHE A 840 25.81 17.66 13.18
C PHE A 840 26.43 18.02 11.83
N MET A 841 27.71 18.42 11.85
CA MET A 841 28.51 18.72 10.66
C MET A 841 29.72 17.80 10.58
N PRO A 842 30.19 17.42 9.37
CA PRO A 842 31.35 16.55 9.23
C PRO A 842 32.62 17.29 9.64
N ALA A 843 33.41 16.68 10.52
CA ALA A 843 34.70 17.15 11.01
C ALA A 843 35.89 16.43 10.34
N GLY A 844 35.62 15.51 9.41
CA GLY A 844 36.63 14.72 8.71
C GLY A 844 36.20 14.36 7.28
N ALA A 845 37.15 13.87 6.49
CA ALA A 845 36.89 13.40 5.13
C ALA A 845 36.03 12.14 5.14
N TRP A 846 35.06 12.09 4.23
CA TRP A 846 34.09 10.99 4.07
C TRP A 846 34.09 10.39 2.66
N GLN A 847 34.70 11.07 1.69
CA GLN A 847 34.72 10.71 0.27
C GLN A 847 35.65 9.52 0.00
N TYR A 848 35.14 8.31 0.21
CA TYR A 848 35.89 7.07 0.03
C TYR A 848 35.22 6.11 -0.93
N ALA A 849 36.04 5.50 -1.79
CA ALA A 849 35.75 4.20 -2.37
C ALA A 849 36.44 3.11 -1.56
N ILE A 850 35.78 1.97 -1.40
CA ILE A 850 36.32 0.81 -0.67
C ILE A 850 36.74 -0.30 -1.63
N ASP A 851 37.68 -1.15 -1.19
CA ASP A 851 37.96 -2.43 -1.83
C ASP A 851 37.32 -3.57 -1.04
N PRO A 852 36.18 -4.14 -1.52
CA PRO A 852 35.50 -5.23 -0.83
C PRO A 852 36.34 -6.51 -0.69
N ALA A 853 37.41 -6.69 -1.47
CA ALA A 853 38.30 -7.85 -1.30
C ALA A 853 39.14 -7.79 0.00
N THR A 854 39.17 -6.63 0.66
CA THR A 854 39.97 -6.40 1.87
C THR A 854 39.15 -6.40 3.17
N LEU A 855 37.87 -6.78 3.10
CA LEU A 855 36.95 -6.77 4.24
C LEU A 855 37.44 -7.73 5.35
N ALA A 856 37.57 -7.20 6.56
CA ALA A 856 37.99 -7.96 7.72
C ALA A 856 37.09 -7.64 8.93
N PHE A 857 36.31 -8.63 9.36
CA PHE A 857 35.46 -8.51 10.55
C PHE A 857 36.30 -8.56 11.82
N ASN A 858 36.01 -7.69 12.77
CA ASN A 858 36.61 -7.67 14.10
C ASN A 858 35.50 -7.72 15.15
N ASN A 859 35.60 -8.67 16.06
CA ASN A 859 34.74 -8.77 17.24
C ASN A 859 35.59 -8.65 18.49
N LYS A 860 35.26 -7.69 19.36
CA LYS A 860 35.94 -7.40 20.62
C LYS A 860 34.92 -7.15 21.73
N PRO A 861 34.16 -8.18 22.15
CA PRO A 861 33.22 -8.01 23.24
C PRO A 861 33.96 -7.70 24.54
N PRO A 862 33.35 -6.93 25.47
CA PRO A 862 33.95 -6.68 26.78
C PRO A 862 34.24 -7.98 27.53
N ALA A 863 35.37 -8.03 28.24
CA ALA A 863 35.77 -9.22 29.01
C ALA A 863 34.76 -9.60 30.11
N SER A 864 33.97 -8.63 30.58
CA SER A 864 32.87 -8.85 31.53
C SER A 864 31.68 -9.60 30.93
N GLY A 865 31.58 -9.71 29.60
CA GLY A 865 30.39 -10.20 28.90
C GLY A 865 29.22 -9.21 28.93
N VAL A 866 29.40 -7.99 29.45
CA VAL A 866 28.35 -6.96 29.54
C VAL A 866 28.65 -5.87 28.52
N LEU A 867 27.72 -5.63 27.59
CA LEU A 867 27.84 -4.57 26.59
C LEU A 867 27.63 -3.18 27.20
N PRO A 868 28.25 -2.13 26.65
CA PRO A 868 28.00 -0.76 27.09
C PRO A 868 26.54 -0.35 26.85
N SER A 869 26.08 0.62 27.64
CA SER A 869 24.75 1.21 27.54
C SER A 869 24.87 2.74 27.51
N PRO A 870 24.26 3.43 26.53
CA PRO A 870 23.54 2.89 25.37
C PRO A 870 24.47 2.12 24.42
N ILE A 871 23.99 1.07 23.74
CA ILE A 871 24.85 0.30 22.82
C ILE A 871 24.94 0.94 21.43
N TYR A 872 23.94 1.71 21.03
CA TYR A 872 23.85 2.38 19.72
C TYR A 872 24.36 3.84 19.75
N ASP A 873 25.52 4.04 20.36
CA ASP A 873 26.25 5.30 20.32
C ASP A 873 27.66 5.13 19.73
N ALA A 874 28.26 6.25 19.32
CA ALA A 874 29.50 6.28 18.57
C ALA A 874 30.64 5.56 19.32
N GLY A 875 31.26 4.59 18.65
CA GLY A 875 32.41 3.85 19.18
C GLY A 875 32.09 2.79 20.25
N LEU A 876 30.82 2.57 20.60
CA LEU A 876 30.43 1.63 21.66
C LEU A 876 30.16 0.18 21.20
N PRO A 877 29.58 -0.10 20.02
CA PRO A 877 29.38 -1.49 19.58
C PRO A 877 30.69 -2.29 19.55
N PRO A 878 30.72 -3.55 20.01
CA PRO A 878 31.96 -4.34 20.11
C PRO A 878 32.42 -4.94 18.76
N VAL A 879 31.66 -4.71 17.69
CA VAL A 879 31.88 -5.30 16.37
C VAL A 879 32.14 -4.22 15.33
N THR A 880 33.11 -4.48 14.44
CA THR A 880 33.48 -3.56 13.35
C THR A 880 33.92 -4.34 12.12
N ILE A 881 33.86 -3.71 10.94
CA ILE A 881 34.49 -4.21 9.73
C ILE A 881 35.61 -3.24 9.34
N LYS A 882 36.84 -3.75 9.20
CA LYS A 882 37.93 -2.99 8.58
C LYS A 882 37.93 -3.22 7.08
N VAL A 883 38.22 -2.18 6.33
CA VAL A 883 38.33 -2.24 4.87
C VAL A 883 39.37 -1.24 4.38
N SER A 884 40.12 -1.60 3.34
CA SER A 884 40.98 -0.66 2.62
C SER A 884 40.11 0.25 1.76
N ALA A 885 40.37 1.55 1.87
CA ALA A 885 39.64 2.60 1.18
C ALA A 885 40.60 3.65 0.63
N CYS A 886 40.27 4.23 -0.51
CA CYS A 886 41.03 5.32 -1.11
C CYS A 886 40.17 6.59 -1.16
N PRO A 887 40.77 7.78 -0.98
CA PRO A 887 40.04 9.03 -1.21
C PRO A 887 39.69 9.15 -2.69
N ILE A 888 38.49 9.63 -2.98
CA ILE A 888 37.97 9.82 -4.34
C ILE A 888 37.40 11.23 -4.51
N ASP A 889 37.19 11.64 -5.76
CA ASP A 889 36.34 12.79 -6.04
C ASP A 889 34.88 12.37 -5.88
N TRP A 890 34.23 12.84 -4.82
CA TRP A 890 32.80 12.60 -4.56
C TRP A 890 32.15 13.93 -4.18
N PRO A 891 31.38 14.53 -5.10
CA PRO A 891 30.80 15.85 -4.86
C PRO A 891 29.73 15.82 -3.77
N VAL A 892 29.58 16.96 -3.10
CA VAL A 892 28.38 17.29 -2.33
C VAL A 892 27.31 17.72 -3.34
N ALA A 893 26.10 17.18 -3.21
CA ALA A 893 24.94 17.69 -3.93
C ALA A 893 24.35 18.86 -3.14
N GLY A 894 24.33 20.03 -3.78
CA GLY A 894 24.03 21.28 -3.08
C GLY A 894 25.10 21.64 -2.05
N ASP A 895 24.69 22.01 -0.84
CA ASP A 895 25.61 22.26 0.28
C ASP A 895 25.47 21.29 1.48
N THR A 896 24.60 20.28 1.37
CA THR A 896 24.13 19.52 2.55
C THR A 896 24.12 18.00 2.46
N PHE A 897 24.17 17.38 1.29
CA PHE A 897 24.08 15.92 1.18
C PHE A 897 25.09 15.34 0.19
N ALA A 898 25.44 14.06 0.36
CA ALA A 898 26.30 13.38 -0.60
C ALA A 898 25.56 13.27 -1.95
N ALA A 899 26.23 13.63 -3.04
CA ALA A 899 25.72 13.27 -4.36
C ALA A 899 25.61 11.74 -4.50
N PRO A 900 24.87 11.21 -5.49
CA PRO A 900 24.86 9.78 -5.76
C PRO A 900 26.28 9.21 -5.81
N PRO A 901 26.52 8.00 -5.28
CA PRO A 901 27.85 7.36 -5.31
C PRO A 901 28.43 7.38 -6.74
N PRO A 902 29.65 7.91 -6.96
CA PRO A 902 30.22 7.97 -8.30
C PRO A 902 30.51 6.59 -8.88
N GLU A 903 30.08 6.37 -10.12
CA GLU A 903 30.44 5.18 -10.89
C GLU A 903 31.94 5.19 -11.23
N ASN A 904 32.59 4.02 -11.19
CA ASN A 904 34.00 3.86 -11.55
C ASN A 904 34.95 4.84 -10.83
N ALA A 905 34.75 5.03 -9.53
CA ALA A 905 35.49 6.00 -8.74
C ALA A 905 37.02 5.81 -8.84
N ALA A 906 37.71 6.86 -9.30
CA ALA A 906 39.16 6.86 -9.41
C ALA A 906 39.81 7.26 -8.08
N CYS A 907 40.74 6.45 -7.59
CA CYS A 907 41.51 6.78 -6.39
C CYS A 907 42.42 7.99 -6.62
N LEU A 908 42.25 9.03 -5.79
CA LEU A 908 43.06 10.25 -5.81
C LEU A 908 44.29 10.18 -4.89
N GLY A 909 44.40 9.12 -4.08
CA GLY A 909 45.47 8.97 -3.11
C GLY A 909 45.68 7.51 -2.70
N ARG A 910 46.61 7.31 -1.77
CA ARG A 910 46.93 5.98 -1.25
C ARG A 910 45.72 5.34 -0.54
N PHE A 911 45.61 4.03 -0.65
CA PHE A 911 44.69 3.27 0.19
C PHE A 911 45.08 3.38 1.66
N ARG A 912 44.06 3.46 2.51
CA ARG A 912 44.15 3.43 3.97
C ARG A 912 43.06 2.54 4.52
N ASN A 913 43.30 1.91 5.67
CA ASN A 913 42.25 1.20 6.36
C ASN A 913 41.30 2.19 7.04
N ILE A 914 40.01 2.03 6.81
CA ILE A 914 38.94 2.65 7.58
C ILE A 914 38.20 1.59 8.40
N THR A 915 37.51 2.02 9.44
CA THR A 915 36.70 1.16 10.31
C THR A 915 35.24 1.49 10.08
N LEU A 916 34.44 0.47 9.80
CA LEU A 916 33.00 0.54 9.66
C LEU A 916 32.35 0.00 10.94
N TRP A 917 31.30 0.68 11.39
CA TRP A 917 30.54 0.41 12.59
C TRP A 917 29.10 0.01 12.24
N PRO A 918 28.37 -0.67 13.14
CA PRO A 918 26.94 -0.91 12.95
C PRO A 918 26.18 0.39 12.64
N PHE A 919 25.35 0.37 11.61
CA PHE A 919 24.63 1.53 11.07
C PHE A 919 23.84 2.29 12.14
N GLY A 920 23.21 1.55 13.07
CA GLY A 920 22.45 2.13 14.18
C GLY A 920 23.24 3.08 15.09
N ALA A 921 24.56 2.91 15.19
CA ALA A 921 25.43 3.74 16.03
C ALA A 921 26.01 4.97 15.31
N ALA A 922 26.01 4.99 13.97
CA ALA A 922 26.63 6.06 13.19
C ALA A 922 25.60 7.17 12.90
N LYS A 923 25.74 8.38 13.45
CA LYS A 923 24.76 9.48 13.25
C LYS A 923 25.05 10.31 11.99
N LEU A 924 26.33 10.50 11.65
CA LEU A 924 26.76 10.91 10.31
C LEU A 924 27.49 9.72 9.67
N ARG A 925 27.17 9.40 8.42
CA ARG A 925 27.51 8.08 7.87
C ARG A 925 27.60 8.03 6.36
N ILE A 926 28.49 7.17 5.87
CA ILE A 926 28.43 6.56 4.54
C ILE A 926 28.21 5.07 4.72
N SER A 927 27.21 4.50 4.05
CA SER A 927 26.88 3.08 4.09
C SER A 927 26.73 2.45 2.70
N GLU A 928 26.38 3.25 1.69
CA GLU A 928 26.49 2.85 0.28
C GLU A 928 27.80 3.43 -0.30
N PHE A 929 28.78 2.57 -0.54
CA PHE A 929 30.13 2.95 -0.96
C PHE A 929 30.39 2.70 -2.44
N PRO A 930 31.03 3.62 -3.16
CA PRO A 930 31.71 3.30 -4.41
C PRO A 930 32.78 2.24 -4.21
N VAL A 931 33.08 1.48 -5.27
CA VAL A 931 34.08 0.41 -5.25
C VAL A 931 35.33 0.83 -6.02
N ALA A 932 36.50 0.61 -5.44
CA ALA A 932 37.80 0.74 -6.10
C ALA A 932 38.70 -0.45 -5.71
N LYS A 933 39.52 -0.93 -6.65
CA LYS A 933 40.42 -2.06 -6.40
C LYS A 933 41.77 -1.57 -5.91
N LEU A 934 42.28 -2.19 -4.83
CA LEU A 934 43.66 -2.02 -4.41
C LEU A 934 44.56 -2.53 -5.55
N PRO A 935 45.54 -1.75 -6.04
CA PRO A 935 46.49 -2.24 -7.04
C PRO A 935 47.20 -3.46 -6.46
N GLU A 936 47.19 -4.58 -7.19
CA GLU A 936 48.07 -5.71 -6.83
C GLU A 936 49.50 -5.16 -6.78
N LEU A 937 50.16 -5.32 -5.63
CA LEU A 937 51.59 -5.07 -5.52
C LEU A 937 52.27 -6.02 -6.50
N ALA A 938 52.57 -5.53 -7.71
CA ALA A 938 53.49 -6.20 -8.59
C ALA A 938 54.81 -6.27 -7.83
N PHE A 939 55.11 -7.44 -7.26
CA PHE A 939 56.47 -7.80 -6.88
C PHE A 939 57.28 -7.80 -8.17
N VAL A 940 57.82 -6.63 -8.53
CA VAL A 940 58.85 -6.53 -9.55
C VAL A 940 60.09 -7.12 -8.93
N ALA A 941 60.27 -8.43 -9.11
CA ALA A 941 61.59 -9.02 -9.09
C ALA A 941 62.42 -8.26 -10.14
N GLN A 942 63.32 -7.39 -9.68
CA GLN A 942 64.29 -6.76 -10.53
C GLN A 942 65.25 -7.83 -11.05
N GLU A 943 65.10 -8.21 -12.31
CA GLU A 943 66.18 -8.79 -13.10
C GLU A 943 66.48 -7.92 -14.34
N PRO A 944 67.73 -7.95 -14.84
CA PRO A 944 68.38 -6.78 -15.42
C PRO A 944 67.99 -6.50 -16.87
N LYS A 945 68.00 -5.21 -17.21
CA LYS A 945 67.83 -4.63 -18.54
C LYS A 945 68.60 -5.42 -19.62
N SER A 946 67.88 -5.89 -20.64
CA SER A 946 68.46 -6.09 -21.97
C SER A 946 67.77 -5.19 -22.99
N ILE A 947 68.62 -4.44 -23.69
CA ILE A 947 68.31 -3.46 -24.72
C ILE A 947 68.14 -4.22 -26.03
N GLN A 948 67.01 -4.05 -26.74
CA GLN A 948 67.00 -4.13 -28.21
C GLN A 948 66.03 -3.14 -28.86
N LYS A 949 66.53 -2.60 -29.98
CA LYS A 949 66.07 -1.46 -30.77
C LYS A 949 65.01 -1.84 -31.80
N LYS A 950 64.16 -0.84 -32.10
CA LYS A 950 63.56 -0.45 -33.41
C LYS A 950 62.77 -1.50 -34.20
N ILE A 951 61.59 -1.10 -34.70
CA ILE A 951 61.35 -0.75 -36.12
C ILE A 951 59.99 -0.03 -36.26
N HIS A 952 60.01 1.08 -37.02
CA HIS A 952 58.86 1.83 -37.52
C HIS A 952 58.15 1.09 -38.66
N ARG A 953 56.83 1.30 -38.80
CA ARG A 953 56.19 1.54 -40.11
C ARG A 953 54.85 2.29 -39.95
N ARG A 954 54.77 3.47 -40.58
CA ARG A 954 53.56 4.25 -40.90
C ARG A 954 53.10 3.94 -42.33
N ARG A 955 51.79 4.07 -42.58
CA ARG A 955 51.04 4.48 -43.81
C ARG A 955 49.63 3.89 -43.63
N GLY A 956 48.49 4.53 -43.85
CA GLY A 956 48.06 5.77 -44.50
C GLY A 956 46.53 5.63 -44.78
N PRO A 957 45.80 6.71 -45.09
CA PRO A 957 44.35 6.90 -44.83
C PRO A 957 43.46 6.72 -46.08
N ASP A 958 42.12 6.88 -45.94
CA ASP A 958 41.10 7.39 -46.91
C ASP A 958 39.68 7.11 -46.32
N SER A 959 38.84 8.07 -45.86
CA SER A 959 38.05 9.16 -46.49
C SER A 959 36.57 8.81 -46.88
N CYS A 960 35.61 9.13 -45.98
CA CYS A 960 34.27 9.83 -46.06
C CYS A 960 33.40 9.89 -47.38
N PRO A 961 32.16 10.47 -47.39
CA PRO A 961 30.93 10.35 -46.52
C PRO A 961 29.53 10.48 -47.24
N GLY A 962 28.41 10.27 -46.51
CA GLY A 962 27.10 11.00 -46.60
C GLY A 962 25.95 10.46 -47.49
N PRO A 963 24.70 11.02 -47.48
CA PRO A 963 23.94 11.77 -46.46
C PRO A 963 22.43 11.36 -46.32
N ALA A 964 21.67 12.09 -45.48
CA ALA A 964 20.25 11.95 -45.13
C ALA A 964 19.25 12.75 -46.01
N ARG A 965 17.93 12.42 -46.00
CA ARG A 965 16.77 13.35 -45.75
C ARG A 965 15.35 12.74 -45.89
N ARG A 966 14.39 13.52 -45.36
CA ARG A 966 12.96 13.38 -44.99
C ARG A 966 11.88 13.59 -46.09
N VAL A 967 10.67 13.03 -45.82
CA VAL A 967 9.26 13.56 -45.97
C VAL A 967 8.55 13.65 -47.35
N GLY A 968 7.25 13.25 -47.40
CA GLY A 968 6.22 13.86 -48.25
C GLY A 968 5.00 12.98 -48.62
N MET A 969 3.79 13.34 -48.16
CA MET A 969 2.47 12.71 -48.41
C MET A 969 1.85 13.10 -49.77
N CYS A 970 1.01 12.20 -50.29
CA CYS A 970 -0.25 12.48 -50.99
C CYS A 970 -1.29 11.44 -50.56
#